data_AF-A0A8S9Y2I1-F1
#
_entry.id   AF-A0A8S9Y2I1-F1
#
_cell.length_a   1.000
_cell.length_b   1.000
_cell.length_c   1.000
_cell.angle_alpha   90.00
_cell.angle_beta   90.00
_cell.angle_gamma   90.00
#
_symmetry.space_group_name_H-M   'P 1'
#
loop_
_entity.id
_entity.type
_entity.pdbx_description
1 polymer ?
#
loop_
_entity_poly.entity_id
_entity_poly.type
_entity_poly.pdbx_seq_one_letter_code
_entity_poly.pdbx_strand_id
1 'polypeptide(L)'
;MARNHTRQMMKKGQAEMDKAIKSLQDEFQQYKENSEKRLQECKEFYEDLLKNTLEQLEPCHNIPDQPSIREAATRNPSRPHQHGYFRLPKFTKGDNKLMPETDFSLWKRRIRFELLSQDCLFLVEKDQTSREQYPDTHIDQMRSSVMSYLLSNLDQKYQRQVRYSTDPVELLNSLEKMCESISMNTEHELRKKLYKMTYHPKEQSVLEFLTQFDELTEKIRKCPDAHLTDPAIKHTLLMAFSDALPEIVGAFKREPRPGRSIAELKELLLAEEDDLKVLHNRTSRNETETNENALMASTSNKHSRNYGSSSKYQISQKKPKIQCKNCGLNGHTASFCRRPGRICYTCKEFGHLSTDCPQASSNMTQKYREKDQQPSNSKDNQVVRRRMALLWAVGVAQCLVLCVAATPYYTIVAPDVLRPNSDYDVAITMVGTSQPVTVSLDVGGNRDSGGFYSESNFVSVEPYITRIAKLKIQDIGPGSYNLTVRGDSSFTFLNSTALKFMQKSRSVLIQTDKAIYKPGHKVHFRVLVLTSHLKPSDLSSIDIYMKDGDGNRVKEWNRVEPVRGVYSDELELSTQPVLGDWEIVVKASGQEFTKKFTVAEYVLPKFEVTLEVPPHVTFKDSKFPVTVRAKYTYGRPVKGEATISMYPRFVSDVLQPVYDPPVHKVIKIDGKGTTEFDAVADLSLNEDYERQILFDVVVKEDLTGREQNSTASLWVHRHKYKLELDKTSEFFKPGLKYTAFLRLVHHDGVPVIDRTNKIKVRYGYSYDENEYVTEQYPVSDNGVIELNFYPPVNATTLGIEGEYLDVKEWFSTVSSAVSPSDSFIQAILLTRDPMVNDDVEIEVNSTSELSHLTYQILGRGDVILANSVQVPKGEKTARFRFLATSLMAPTAHLVVQYISPDGEVIADGLDIELAGALQNYVKIDAYPNDVEPGASVGITVESKPNSYVGLMGIDQSVILLKKGNDITEENVLDELRTYDSTPGRLKMRGSDEDMEQRRKRSLRRSKFALPRSRRSLFWWPGSFTAKETFNKAGAVILTNALVHEHTPWLYYRGGFPDMMLEEAMVPMAAVNSIGASGMSQEPVRVRSEFPESWIWEAFDTG
;
A
#
# COMPACT_ATOMS: atom_id res chain seq x y z
N MET A 1 -39.60 -66.96 18.14
CA MET A 1 -39.77 -65.74 18.97
C MET A 1 -38.91 -64.56 18.50
N ALA A 2 -37.63 -64.73 18.13
CA ALA A 2 -36.75 -63.62 17.71
C ALA A 2 -37.21 -62.80 16.48
N ARG A 3 -37.88 -63.40 15.48
CA ARG A 3 -38.42 -62.70 14.30
C ARG A 3 -39.61 -61.77 14.59
N ASN A 4 -40.41 -62.09 15.61
CA ASN A 4 -41.54 -61.24 16.00
C ASN A 4 -41.06 -60.03 16.81
N HIS A 5 -40.02 -60.21 17.64
CA HIS A 5 -39.44 -59.14 18.44
C HIS A 5 -38.73 -58.07 17.58
N THR A 6 -38.05 -58.48 16.49
CA THR A 6 -37.41 -57.56 15.54
C THR A 6 -38.43 -56.79 14.71
N ARG A 7 -39.54 -57.43 14.29
CA ARG A 7 -40.65 -56.72 13.62
C ARG A 7 -41.34 -55.70 14.53
N GLN A 8 -41.47 -55.99 15.83
CA GLN A 8 -42.04 -55.05 16.79
C GLN A 8 -41.11 -53.86 17.04
N MET A 9 -39.80 -54.09 17.15
CA MET A 9 -38.79 -53.02 17.29
C MET A 9 -38.76 -52.10 16.05
N MET A 10 -38.79 -52.66 14.84
CA MET A 10 -38.81 -51.84 13.61
C MET A 10 -40.10 -51.04 13.46
N LYS A 11 -41.27 -51.62 13.82
CA LYS A 11 -42.52 -50.85 13.84
C LYS A 11 -42.51 -49.72 14.87
N LYS A 12 -41.86 -49.93 16.02
CA LYS A 12 -41.72 -48.92 17.07
C LYS A 12 -40.77 -47.79 16.65
N GLY A 13 -39.63 -48.14 16.05
CA GLY A 13 -38.68 -47.15 15.51
C GLY A 13 -39.26 -46.34 14.35
N GLN A 14 -40.06 -46.97 13.48
CA GLN A 14 -40.70 -46.27 12.37
C GLN A 14 -41.80 -45.32 12.86
N ALA A 15 -42.57 -45.72 13.88
CA ALA A 15 -43.55 -44.85 14.53
C ALA A 15 -42.91 -43.65 15.26
N GLU A 16 -41.73 -43.82 15.86
CA GLU A 16 -40.98 -42.71 16.49
C GLU A 16 -40.40 -41.75 15.44
N MET A 17 -39.90 -42.29 14.33
CA MET A 17 -39.38 -41.49 13.22
C MET A 17 -40.48 -40.67 12.52
N ASP A 18 -41.65 -41.27 12.29
CA ASP A 18 -42.81 -40.55 11.74
C ASP A 18 -43.31 -39.45 12.69
N LYS A 19 -43.19 -39.66 14.01
CA LYS A 19 -43.52 -38.66 15.02
C LYS A 19 -42.54 -37.48 15.02
N ALA A 20 -41.25 -37.75 14.83
CA ALA A 20 -40.21 -36.72 14.70
C ALA A 20 -40.36 -35.90 13.41
N ILE A 21 -40.67 -36.55 12.28
CA ILE A 21 -40.93 -35.86 11.00
C ILE A 21 -42.14 -34.94 11.12
N LYS A 22 -43.20 -35.39 11.79
CA LYS A 22 -44.39 -34.58 12.00
C LYS A 22 -44.13 -33.37 12.90
N SER A 23 -43.33 -33.54 13.97
CA SER A 23 -42.90 -32.43 14.83
C SER A 23 -42.11 -31.37 14.06
N LEU A 24 -41.20 -31.79 13.18
CA LEU A 24 -40.42 -30.86 12.36
C LEU A 24 -41.26 -30.14 11.30
N GLN A 25 -42.27 -30.83 10.74
CA GLN A 25 -43.23 -30.20 9.83
C GLN A 25 -44.10 -29.17 10.55
N ASP A 26 -44.54 -29.46 11.77
CA ASP A 26 -45.32 -28.54 12.59
C ASP A 26 -44.49 -27.31 13.00
N GLU A 27 -43.22 -27.48 13.38
CA GLU A 27 -42.29 -26.36 13.66
C GLU A 27 -42.02 -25.50 12.42
N PHE A 28 -41.85 -26.11 11.25
CA PHE A 28 -41.63 -25.39 9.99
C PHE A 28 -42.88 -24.59 9.57
N GLN A 29 -44.05 -25.17 9.78
CA GLN A 29 -45.32 -24.49 9.51
C GLN A 29 -45.55 -23.32 10.47
N GLN A 30 -45.23 -23.49 11.76
CA GLN A 30 -45.29 -22.42 12.75
C GLN A 30 -44.29 -21.30 12.46
N TYR A 31 -43.10 -21.64 11.98
CA TYR A 31 -42.12 -20.65 11.53
C TYR A 31 -42.63 -19.85 10.33
N LYS A 32 -43.25 -20.53 9.35
CA LYS A 32 -43.85 -19.89 8.18
C LYS A 32 -44.98 -18.94 8.57
N GLU A 33 -45.90 -19.36 9.42
CA GLU A 33 -46.99 -18.52 9.93
C GLU A 33 -46.47 -17.31 10.71
N ASN A 34 -45.44 -17.47 11.54
CA ASN A 34 -44.79 -16.35 12.25
C ASN A 34 -44.11 -15.36 11.29
N SER A 35 -43.52 -15.86 10.20
CA SER A 35 -42.89 -15.00 9.19
C SER A 35 -43.92 -14.20 8.39
N GLU A 36 -45.06 -14.81 8.03
CA GLU A 36 -46.16 -14.14 7.34
C GLU A 36 -46.83 -13.11 8.26
N LYS A 37 -47.00 -13.44 9.55
CA LYS A 37 -47.52 -12.50 10.56
C LYS A 37 -46.61 -11.29 10.75
N ARG A 38 -45.29 -11.47 10.82
CA ARG A 38 -44.32 -10.36 10.88
C ARG A 38 -44.32 -9.48 9.63
N LEU A 39 -44.52 -10.08 8.46
CA LEU A 39 -44.63 -9.34 7.20
C LEU A 39 -45.91 -8.49 7.18
N GLN A 40 -47.00 -9.02 7.74
CA GLN A 40 -48.27 -8.30 7.88
C GLN A 40 -48.17 -7.16 8.90
N GLU A 41 -47.54 -7.41 10.07
CA GLU A 41 -47.26 -6.38 11.09
C GLU A 41 -46.37 -5.25 10.51
N CYS A 42 -45.39 -5.58 9.65
CA CYS A 42 -44.59 -4.56 8.97
C CYS A 42 -45.40 -3.74 7.96
N LYS A 43 -46.35 -4.35 7.25
CA LYS A 43 -47.23 -3.62 6.32
C LYS A 43 -48.18 -2.69 7.07
N GLU A 44 -48.79 -3.18 8.15
CA GLU A 44 -49.67 -2.38 9.01
C GLU A 44 -48.91 -1.22 9.65
N PHE A 45 -47.67 -1.45 10.11
CA PHE A 45 -46.80 -0.38 10.61
C PHE A 45 -46.50 0.69 9.55
N TYR A 46 -46.23 0.30 8.31
CA TYR A 46 -46.00 1.25 7.22
C TYR A 46 -47.27 2.03 6.83
N GLU A 47 -48.44 1.38 6.85
CA GLU A 47 -49.73 2.03 6.60
C GLU A 47 -50.11 3.01 7.73
N ASP A 48 -49.83 2.67 8.99
CA ASP A 48 -50.01 3.57 10.14
C ASP A 48 -49.01 4.74 10.12
N LEU A 49 -47.78 4.53 9.63
CA LEU A 49 -46.81 5.60 9.43
C LEU A 49 -47.28 6.59 8.35
N LEU A 50 -47.87 6.06 7.26
CA LEU A 50 -48.47 6.84 6.17
C LEU A 50 -49.73 7.59 6.63
N LYS A 51 -50.58 6.97 7.47
CA LYS A 51 -51.75 7.63 8.05
C LYS A 51 -51.39 8.73 9.04
N ASN A 52 -50.44 8.48 9.95
CA ASN A 52 -50.00 9.47 10.93
C ASN A 52 -49.29 10.67 10.28
N THR A 53 -48.60 10.45 9.16
CA THR A 53 -48.01 11.55 8.38
C THR A 53 -49.05 12.34 7.58
N LEU A 54 -50.19 11.72 7.22
CA LEU A 54 -51.32 12.39 6.55
C LEU A 54 -52.28 13.09 7.53
N GLU A 55 -52.45 12.59 8.75
CA GLU A 55 -53.33 13.19 9.78
C GLU A 55 -52.71 14.40 10.51
N GLN A 56 -51.40 14.65 10.38
CA GLN A 56 -50.76 15.88 10.89
C GLN A 56 -50.93 17.10 9.97
N LEU A 57 -51.74 17.00 8.91
CA LEU A 57 -51.95 18.08 7.94
C LEU A 57 -53.45 18.38 7.74
N GLU A 58 -54.04 19.22 8.61
CA GLU A 58 -55.27 19.99 8.35
C GLU A 58 -55.22 21.38 9.06
N PRO A 59 -56.05 22.39 8.72
CA PRO A 59 -55.85 23.31 7.60
C PRO A 59 -55.90 24.80 8.04
N CYS A 60 -54.88 25.61 7.73
CA CYS A 60 -55.00 27.08 7.86
C CYS A 60 -55.52 27.69 6.55
N HIS A 61 -56.84 27.89 6.48
CA HIS A 61 -57.51 28.74 5.50
C HIS A 61 -57.36 30.22 5.88
N ASN A 62 -56.66 31.00 5.04
CA ASN A 62 -57.09 32.29 4.48
C ASN A 62 -55.87 33.10 4.04
N ILE A 63 -55.58 33.08 2.73
CA ILE A 63 -55.13 34.19 1.87
C ILE A 63 -55.14 33.62 0.42
N PRO A 64 -55.62 34.36 -0.59
CA PRO A 64 -56.24 33.75 -1.77
C PRO A 64 -55.25 33.44 -2.91
N ASP A 65 -55.57 32.33 -3.58
CA ASP A 65 -55.20 31.91 -4.94
C ASP A 65 -53.71 31.89 -5.33
N GLN A 66 -52.99 30.86 -4.88
CA GLN A 66 -51.92 30.24 -5.69
C GLN A 66 -51.85 28.71 -5.47
N PRO A 67 -51.74 27.91 -6.55
CA PRO A 67 -51.46 26.49 -6.45
C PRO A 67 -49.96 26.26 -6.17
N SER A 68 -49.65 25.64 -5.04
CA SER A 68 -48.47 24.81 -4.84
C SER A 68 -49.02 23.43 -4.43
N ILE A 69 -48.48 22.26 -4.80
CA ILE A 69 -47.10 21.81 -4.67
C ILE A 69 -46.89 20.69 -5.70
N ARG A 70 -46.01 20.93 -6.67
CA ARG A 70 -45.21 19.87 -7.32
C ARG A 70 -43.85 20.44 -7.77
N GLU A 71 -43.27 21.28 -6.91
CA GLU A 71 -41.92 21.83 -7.05
C GLU A 71 -41.26 21.95 -5.67
N ALA A 72 -40.76 20.82 -5.17
CA ALA A 72 -39.55 20.77 -4.33
C ALA A 72 -38.83 19.41 -4.49
N ALA A 73 -38.98 18.81 -5.68
CA ALA A 73 -38.07 17.80 -6.21
C ALA A 73 -37.70 18.14 -7.67
N THR A 74 -37.79 19.43 -8.04
CA THR A 74 -37.13 19.97 -9.22
C THR A 74 -35.76 20.45 -8.79
N ARG A 75 -34.77 19.58 -9.02
CA ARG A 75 -33.36 19.96 -9.14
C ARG A 75 -33.29 21.25 -9.96
N ASN A 76 -32.41 22.17 -9.56
CA ASN A 76 -31.89 23.24 -10.42
C ASN A 76 -31.80 22.74 -11.88
N PRO A 77 -32.56 23.35 -12.81
CA PRO A 77 -31.88 24.22 -13.73
C PRO A 77 -32.70 25.48 -13.99
N SER A 78 -32.12 26.64 -13.69
CA SER A 78 -31.99 27.76 -14.63
C SER A 78 -31.47 28.99 -13.90
N ARG A 79 -30.14 29.19 -13.89
CA ARG A 79 -29.64 30.55 -14.11
C ARG A 79 -30.06 30.94 -15.54
N PRO A 80 -30.65 32.12 -15.74
CA PRO A 80 -30.94 32.62 -17.08
C PRO A 80 -29.60 32.98 -17.73
N HIS A 81 -29.10 32.12 -18.62
CA HIS A 81 -28.18 32.59 -19.64
C HIS A 81 -28.97 33.40 -20.66
N GLN A 82 -29.06 34.69 -20.39
CA GLN A 82 -28.88 35.66 -21.47
C GLN A 82 -27.61 35.23 -22.23
N HIS A 83 -27.81 34.75 -23.46
CA HIS A 83 -26.81 34.31 -24.44
C HIS A 83 -25.86 33.16 -24.01
N GLY A 84 -26.40 31.96 -23.80
CA GLY A 84 -25.62 30.73 -23.59
C GLY A 84 -25.75 29.76 -24.76
N TYR A 85 -24.70 29.61 -25.56
CA TYR A 85 -24.65 28.69 -26.71
C TYR A 85 -24.93 27.24 -26.29
N PHE A 86 -25.83 26.55 -27.02
CA PHE A 86 -25.97 25.09 -26.94
C PHE A 86 -24.60 24.44 -27.19
N ARG A 87 -24.11 23.68 -26.20
CA ARG A 87 -22.79 23.05 -26.26
C ARG A 87 -22.96 21.57 -26.58
N LEU A 88 -22.46 21.16 -27.74
CA LEU A 88 -22.48 19.76 -28.18
C LEU A 88 -21.76 18.82 -27.18
N PRO A 89 -22.26 17.58 -27.00
CA PRO A 89 -21.60 16.56 -26.17
C PRO A 89 -20.17 16.33 -26.63
N LYS A 90 -19.23 16.25 -25.67
CA LYS A 90 -17.81 16.02 -25.95
C LYS A 90 -17.42 14.61 -25.54
N PHE A 91 -17.21 13.74 -26.53
CA PHE A 91 -16.75 12.38 -26.29
C PHE A 91 -15.21 12.28 -26.37
N THR A 92 -14.61 11.51 -25.48
CA THR A 92 -13.19 11.15 -25.51
C THR A 92 -12.94 10.20 -26.69
N LYS A 93 -12.18 10.64 -27.69
CA LYS A 93 -11.73 9.79 -28.80
C LYS A 93 -10.40 9.16 -28.40
N GLY A 94 -10.30 7.84 -28.25
CA GLY A 94 -9.02 7.26 -27.84
C GLY A 94 -8.92 5.74 -27.77
N ASP A 95 -9.53 5.12 -26.77
CA ASP A 95 -8.89 3.90 -26.23
C ASP A 95 -9.71 2.60 -26.31
N ASN A 96 -10.93 2.62 -26.88
CA ASN A 96 -11.86 1.48 -26.85
C ASN A 96 -12.46 1.15 -28.24
N LYS A 97 -11.62 0.86 -29.24
CA LYS A 97 -12.10 0.43 -30.55
C LYS A 97 -12.66 -1.01 -30.51
N LEU A 98 -13.83 -1.22 -31.09
CA LEU A 98 -14.38 -2.57 -31.31
C LEU A 98 -13.52 -3.29 -32.35
N MET A 99 -12.72 -4.25 -31.89
CA MET A 99 -11.91 -5.15 -32.71
C MET A 99 -12.58 -6.53 -32.81
N PRO A 100 -12.21 -7.38 -33.78
CA PRO A 100 -12.78 -8.72 -33.89
C PRO A 100 -12.61 -9.61 -32.66
N GLU A 101 -11.60 -9.34 -31.83
CA GLU A 101 -11.27 -10.08 -30.61
C GLU A 101 -11.93 -9.51 -29.34
N THR A 102 -12.53 -8.31 -29.41
CA THR A 102 -13.17 -7.67 -28.24
C THR A 102 -14.58 -8.22 -28.00
N ASP A 103 -14.90 -8.56 -26.76
CA ASP A 103 -16.25 -8.97 -26.36
C ASP A 103 -17.24 -7.81 -26.57
N PHE A 104 -18.18 -8.03 -27.49
CA PHE A 104 -19.17 -7.03 -27.88
C PHE A 104 -20.05 -6.60 -26.71
N SER A 105 -20.36 -7.50 -25.76
CA SER A 105 -21.20 -7.18 -24.60
C SER A 105 -20.51 -6.22 -23.62
N LEU A 106 -19.21 -6.41 -23.39
CA LEU A 106 -18.38 -5.53 -22.58
C LEU A 106 -18.17 -4.17 -23.27
N TRP A 107 -17.95 -4.19 -24.58
CA TRP A 107 -17.82 -2.96 -25.38
C TRP A 107 -19.13 -2.15 -25.36
N LYS A 108 -20.29 -2.79 -25.58
CA LYS A 108 -21.61 -2.15 -25.56
C LYS A 108 -21.94 -1.54 -24.19
N ARG A 109 -21.58 -2.21 -23.07
CA ARG A 109 -21.73 -1.66 -21.71
C ARG A 109 -20.90 -0.40 -21.48
N ARG A 110 -19.66 -0.34 -22.00
CA ARG A 110 -18.79 0.84 -21.88
C ARG A 110 -19.34 2.03 -22.67
N ILE A 111 -19.77 1.81 -23.92
CA ILE A 111 -20.43 2.85 -24.72
C ILE A 111 -21.68 3.38 -24.01
N ARG A 112 -22.49 2.50 -23.41
CA ARG A 112 -23.67 2.88 -22.64
C ARG A 112 -23.34 3.82 -21.48
N PHE A 113 -22.27 3.52 -20.74
CA PHE A 113 -21.83 4.35 -19.61
C PHE A 113 -21.37 5.74 -20.07
N GLU A 114 -20.68 5.83 -21.21
CA GLU A 114 -20.26 7.12 -21.78
C GLU A 114 -21.40 7.95 -22.37
N LEU A 115 -22.44 7.28 -22.91
CA LEU A 115 -23.64 8.00 -23.32
C LEU A 115 -24.45 8.48 -22.11
N LEU A 116 -24.45 7.72 -21.00
CA LEU A 116 -25.07 8.13 -19.75
C LEU A 116 -24.34 9.32 -19.12
N SER A 117 -22.99 9.33 -19.15
CA SER A 117 -22.20 10.43 -18.58
C SER A 117 -22.42 11.78 -19.28
N GLN A 118 -22.87 11.75 -20.54
CA GLN A 118 -23.16 12.93 -21.38
C GLN A 118 -24.67 13.17 -21.59
N ASP A 119 -25.55 12.54 -20.80
CA ASP A 119 -27.03 12.63 -20.92
C ASP A 119 -27.57 12.31 -22.33
N CYS A 120 -26.86 11.49 -23.11
CA CYS A 120 -27.22 11.11 -24.48
C CYS A 120 -27.81 9.69 -24.58
N LEU A 121 -28.00 9.00 -23.45
CA LEU A 121 -28.43 7.60 -23.44
C LEU A 121 -29.83 7.40 -24.07
N PHE A 122 -30.72 8.39 -23.92
CA PHE A 122 -32.08 8.37 -24.50
C PHE A 122 -32.10 8.32 -26.04
N LEU A 123 -30.98 8.64 -26.71
CA LEU A 123 -30.87 8.52 -28.18
C LEU A 123 -30.65 7.09 -28.64
N VAL A 124 -30.28 6.18 -27.73
CA VAL A 124 -30.04 4.77 -28.00
C VAL A 124 -31.09 3.87 -27.33
N GLU A 125 -31.65 4.29 -26.21
CA GLU A 125 -32.61 3.52 -25.42
C GLU A 125 -33.94 4.24 -25.28
N LYS A 126 -35.02 3.47 -25.18
CA LYS A 126 -36.38 3.99 -25.05
C LYS A 126 -36.65 4.53 -23.64
N ASP A 127 -35.88 5.51 -23.20
CA ASP A 127 -36.17 6.27 -21.98
C ASP A 127 -36.80 7.62 -22.37
N GLN A 128 -38.12 7.73 -22.18
CA GLN A 128 -38.89 8.91 -22.60
C GLN A 128 -38.64 10.12 -21.70
N THR A 129 -38.17 9.91 -20.47
CA THR A 129 -38.06 10.95 -19.44
C THR A 129 -36.99 12.01 -19.75
N SER A 130 -35.91 11.64 -20.43
CA SER A 130 -34.80 12.57 -20.76
C SER A 130 -34.97 13.26 -22.12
N ARG A 131 -35.84 12.73 -23.00
CA ARG A 131 -36.12 13.27 -24.35
C ARG A 131 -36.85 14.61 -24.31
N GLU A 132 -37.74 14.78 -23.33
CA GLU A 132 -38.63 15.95 -23.17
C GLU A 132 -37.87 17.22 -22.77
N GLN A 133 -36.60 17.08 -22.35
CA GLN A 133 -35.76 18.18 -21.84
C GLN A 133 -35.09 19.02 -22.95
N TYR A 134 -35.11 18.57 -24.21
CA TYR A 134 -34.38 19.22 -25.32
C TYR A 134 -35.28 19.51 -26.54
N PRO A 135 -35.11 20.66 -27.22
CA PRO A 135 -35.82 20.95 -28.47
C PRO A 135 -35.31 20.09 -29.63
N ASP A 136 -36.17 19.74 -30.60
CA ASP A 136 -35.86 18.78 -31.66
C ASP A 136 -34.59 19.11 -32.49
N THR A 137 -34.30 20.40 -32.67
CA THR A 137 -33.07 20.86 -33.35
C THR A 137 -31.79 20.49 -32.61
N HIS A 138 -31.81 20.49 -31.27
CA HIS A 138 -30.69 20.07 -30.44
C HIS A 138 -30.55 18.55 -30.39
N ILE A 139 -31.66 17.81 -30.41
CA ILE A 139 -31.64 16.35 -30.53
C ILE A 139 -30.95 15.91 -31.82
N ASP A 140 -31.22 16.55 -32.96
CA ASP A 140 -30.57 16.19 -34.23
C ASP A 140 -29.06 16.46 -34.22
N GLN A 141 -28.65 17.55 -33.55
CA GLN A 141 -27.24 17.87 -33.34
C GLN A 141 -26.55 16.88 -32.40
N MET A 142 -27.20 16.47 -31.31
CA MET A 142 -26.69 15.43 -30.39
C MET A 142 -26.60 14.07 -31.07
N ARG A 143 -27.61 13.70 -31.87
CA ARG A 143 -27.64 12.48 -32.66
C ARG A 143 -26.46 12.41 -33.63
N SER A 144 -26.15 13.53 -34.28
CA SER A 144 -24.97 13.63 -35.17
C SER A 144 -23.65 13.47 -34.42
N SER A 145 -23.53 14.07 -33.21
CA SER A 145 -22.34 13.94 -32.36
C SER A 145 -22.14 12.49 -31.89
N VAL A 146 -23.20 11.86 -31.37
CA VAL A 146 -23.21 10.45 -30.94
C VAL A 146 -22.84 9.52 -32.10
N MET A 147 -23.40 9.77 -33.28
CA MET A 147 -23.11 8.95 -34.46
C MET A 147 -21.63 9.04 -34.87
N SER A 148 -21.05 10.24 -34.82
CA SER A 148 -19.62 10.44 -35.09
C SER A 148 -18.72 9.73 -34.07
N TYR A 149 -19.15 9.70 -32.80
CA TYR A 149 -18.45 9.01 -31.72
C TYR A 149 -18.49 7.49 -31.90
N LEU A 150 -19.68 6.93 -32.13
CA LEU A 150 -19.86 5.49 -32.37
C LEU A 150 -19.00 5.03 -33.55
N LEU A 151 -19.04 5.75 -34.67
CA LEU A 151 -18.21 5.42 -35.84
C LEU A 151 -16.71 5.50 -35.53
N SER A 152 -16.25 6.49 -34.76
CA SER A 152 -14.82 6.63 -34.41
C SER A 152 -14.28 5.49 -33.53
N ASN A 153 -15.16 4.79 -32.80
CA ASN A 153 -14.82 3.66 -31.94
C ASN A 153 -15.01 2.29 -32.62
N LEU A 154 -15.22 2.25 -33.93
CA LEU A 154 -15.26 1.00 -34.70
C LEU A 154 -13.97 0.80 -35.48
N ASP A 155 -13.49 -0.45 -35.56
CA ASP A 155 -12.42 -0.81 -36.49
C ASP A 155 -12.86 -0.64 -37.96
N GLN A 156 -11.88 -0.42 -38.85
CA GLN A 156 -12.10 -0.16 -40.27
C GLN A 156 -12.96 -1.24 -40.95
N LYS A 157 -12.90 -2.50 -40.47
CA LYS A 157 -13.73 -3.60 -40.97
C LYS A 157 -15.23 -3.37 -40.71
N TYR A 158 -15.60 -2.99 -39.49
CA TYR A 158 -16.99 -2.72 -39.10
C TYR A 158 -17.50 -1.40 -39.67
N GLN A 159 -16.64 -0.37 -39.74
CA GLN A 159 -16.99 0.92 -40.33
C GLN A 159 -17.44 0.81 -41.80
N ARG A 160 -16.84 -0.10 -42.59
CA ARG A 160 -17.23 -0.31 -43.99
C ARG A 160 -18.64 -0.90 -44.13
N GLN A 161 -19.06 -1.73 -43.18
CA GLN A 161 -20.34 -2.44 -43.25
C GLN A 161 -21.51 -1.60 -42.72
N VAL A 162 -21.25 -0.68 -41.79
CA VAL A 162 -22.28 0.18 -41.17
C VAL A 162 -22.23 1.62 -41.70
N ARG A 163 -21.50 1.86 -42.80
CA ARG A 163 -21.23 3.18 -43.39
C ARG A 163 -22.49 3.96 -43.78
N TYR A 164 -23.61 3.27 -44.02
CA TYR A 164 -24.87 3.86 -44.50
C TYR A 164 -25.95 4.00 -43.42
N SER A 165 -25.70 3.57 -42.18
CA SER A 165 -26.67 3.75 -41.10
C SER A 165 -26.79 5.23 -40.75
N THR A 166 -28.02 5.72 -40.65
CA THR A 166 -28.34 7.13 -40.36
C THR A 166 -28.77 7.34 -38.91
N ASP A 167 -29.11 6.28 -38.17
CA ASP A 167 -29.56 6.34 -36.78
C ASP A 167 -28.66 5.50 -35.84
N PRO A 168 -28.29 6.01 -34.63
CA PRO A 168 -27.47 5.29 -33.68
C PRO A 168 -28.02 3.94 -33.23
N VAL A 169 -29.36 3.82 -33.12
CA VAL A 169 -30.03 2.57 -32.72
C VAL A 169 -29.88 1.50 -33.80
N GLU A 170 -30.09 1.87 -35.06
CA GLU A 170 -29.91 0.95 -36.19
C GLU A 170 -28.47 0.49 -36.35
N LEU A 171 -27.50 1.39 -36.12
CA LEU A 171 -26.08 1.04 -36.15
C LEU A 171 -25.73 0.01 -35.07
N LEU A 172 -26.18 0.21 -33.83
CA LEU A 172 -25.88 -0.70 -32.72
C LEU A 172 -26.55 -2.06 -32.90
N ASN A 173 -27.81 -2.09 -33.37
CA ASN A 173 -28.51 -3.32 -33.68
C ASN A 173 -27.85 -4.09 -34.84
N SER A 174 -27.32 -3.38 -35.84
CA SER A 174 -26.60 -3.99 -36.95
C SER A 174 -25.27 -4.59 -36.50
N LEU A 175 -24.53 -3.89 -35.64
CA LEU A 175 -23.30 -4.41 -35.02
C LEU A 175 -23.59 -5.63 -34.14
N GLU A 176 -24.66 -5.60 -33.35
CA GLU A 176 -25.08 -6.71 -32.49
C GLU A 176 -25.37 -7.96 -33.32
N LYS A 177 -26.17 -7.86 -34.38
CA LYS A 177 -26.42 -8.98 -35.30
C LYS A 177 -25.15 -9.51 -35.96
N MET A 178 -24.21 -8.64 -36.33
CA MET A 178 -22.93 -9.06 -36.91
C MET A 178 -22.05 -9.78 -35.89
N CYS A 179 -21.95 -9.25 -34.67
CA CYS A 179 -21.19 -9.86 -33.58
C CYS A 179 -21.82 -11.18 -33.10
N GLU A 180 -23.15 -11.29 -33.08
CA GLU A 180 -23.87 -12.53 -32.79
C GLU A 180 -23.61 -13.61 -33.86
N SER A 181 -23.53 -13.22 -35.14
CA SER A 181 -23.16 -14.15 -36.23
C SER A 181 -21.71 -14.65 -36.15
N ILE A 182 -20.81 -13.88 -35.51
CA ILE A 182 -19.41 -14.24 -35.27
C ILE A 182 -19.28 -15.09 -33.98
N SER A 183 -20.04 -14.75 -32.93
CA SER A 183 -20.11 -15.47 -31.65
C SER A 183 -20.59 -16.92 -31.82
N MET A 184 -21.59 -17.16 -32.67
CA MET A 184 -22.13 -18.50 -32.96
C MET A 184 -21.17 -19.43 -33.71
N ASN A 185 -19.98 -18.96 -34.11
CA ASN A 185 -18.93 -19.74 -34.77
C ASN A 185 -17.63 -19.84 -33.96
N THR A 186 -17.66 -19.64 -32.64
CA THR A 186 -16.45 -19.76 -31.82
C THR A 186 -16.36 -21.13 -31.14
N GLU A 187 -15.46 -21.97 -31.66
CA GLU A 187 -14.95 -23.19 -31.01
C GLU A 187 -14.63 -22.94 -29.51
N HIS A 188 -14.17 -21.73 -29.20
CA HIS A 188 -13.82 -21.28 -27.87
C HIS A 188 -14.99 -21.30 -26.87
N GLU A 189 -16.20 -20.87 -27.27
CA GLU A 189 -17.36 -20.90 -26.38
C GLU A 189 -17.87 -22.32 -26.13
N LEU A 190 -17.85 -23.17 -27.15
CA LEU A 190 -18.24 -24.58 -27.02
C LEU A 190 -17.28 -25.33 -26.10
N ARG A 191 -15.95 -25.10 -26.22
CA ARG A 191 -14.94 -25.66 -25.30
C ARG A 191 -15.13 -25.17 -23.86
N LYS A 192 -15.45 -23.88 -23.68
CA LYS A 192 -15.70 -23.32 -22.34
C LYS A 192 -16.94 -23.92 -21.68
N LYS A 193 -17.98 -24.27 -22.46
CA LYS A 193 -19.14 -25.01 -21.95
C LYS A 193 -18.76 -26.45 -21.59
N LEU A 194 -17.99 -27.14 -22.43
CA LEU A 194 -17.56 -28.51 -22.17
C LEU A 194 -16.73 -28.64 -20.87
N TYR A 195 -15.77 -27.74 -20.64
CA TYR A 195 -14.91 -27.78 -19.45
C TYR A 195 -15.60 -27.36 -18.15
N LYS A 196 -16.82 -26.81 -18.22
CA LYS A 196 -17.61 -26.40 -17.06
C LYS A 196 -18.73 -27.38 -16.68
N MET A 197 -18.94 -28.44 -17.45
CA MET A 197 -19.94 -29.45 -17.10
C MET A 197 -19.47 -30.29 -15.91
N THR A 198 -20.33 -30.40 -14.89
CA THR A 198 -20.14 -31.24 -13.69
C THR A 198 -21.38 -32.11 -13.47
N TYR A 199 -21.19 -33.34 -13.02
CA TYR A 199 -22.30 -34.25 -12.76
C TYR A 199 -22.80 -34.12 -11.32
N HIS A 200 -24.12 -33.91 -11.16
CA HIS A 200 -24.80 -33.82 -9.87
C HIS A 200 -25.84 -34.93 -9.73
N PRO A 201 -25.62 -35.93 -8.84
CA PRO A 201 -26.47 -37.14 -8.74
C PRO A 201 -27.94 -36.90 -8.37
N LYS A 202 -28.26 -35.74 -7.76
CA LYS A 202 -29.61 -35.40 -7.30
C LYS A 202 -30.45 -34.67 -8.36
N GLU A 203 -29.82 -34.16 -9.43
CA GLU A 203 -30.44 -33.25 -10.39
C GLU A 203 -30.68 -33.89 -11.76
N GLN A 204 -29.85 -34.85 -12.18
CA GLN A 204 -29.97 -35.50 -13.49
C GLN A 204 -29.45 -36.95 -13.49
N SER A 205 -29.97 -37.78 -14.39
CA SER A 205 -29.49 -39.16 -14.57
C SER A 205 -28.14 -39.18 -15.28
N VAL A 206 -27.33 -40.23 -15.02
CA VAL A 206 -26.01 -40.39 -15.68
C VAL A 206 -26.16 -40.46 -17.20
N LEU A 207 -27.24 -41.05 -17.71
CA LEU A 207 -27.50 -41.16 -19.15
C LEU A 207 -27.84 -39.81 -19.78
N GLU A 208 -28.65 -38.97 -19.14
CA GLU A 208 -28.97 -37.63 -19.64
C GLU A 208 -27.74 -36.71 -19.65
N PHE A 209 -26.84 -36.86 -18.67
CA PHE A 209 -25.60 -36.10 -18.65
C PHE A 209 -24.66 -36.53 -19.78
N LEU A 210 -24.51 -37.84 -20.02
CA LEU A 210 -23.64 -38.38 -21.07
C LEU A 210 -24.14 -37.99 -22.47
N THR A 211 -25.46 -37.99 -22.71
CA THR A 211 -26.00 -37.55 -24.01
C THR A 211 -25.77 -36.07 -24.26
N GLN A 212 -25.90 -35.21 -23.24
CA GLN A 212 -25.59 -33.78 -23.35
C GLN A 212 -24.10 -33.53 -23.61
N PHE A 213 -23.23 -34.31 -22.97
CA PHE A 213 -21.78 -34.23 -23.16
C PHE A 213 -21.37 -34.68 -24.57
N ASP A 214 -21.94 -35.78 -25.07
CA ASP A 214 -21.68 -36.29 -26.43
C ASP A 214 -22.21 -35.34 -27.52
N GLU A 215 -23.38 -34.73 -27.32
CA GLU A 215 -23.89 -33.72 -28.25
C GLU A 215 -22.98 -32.49 -28.36
N LEU A 216 -22.39 -32.05 -27.24
CA LEU A 216 -21.48 -30.90 -27.23
C LEU A 216 -20.13 -31.23 -27.86
N THR A 217 -19.60 -32.43 -27.64
CA THR A 217 -18.35 -32.87 -28.29
C THR A 217 -18.53 -33.04 -29.80
N GLU A 218 -19.67 -33.57 -30.26
CA GLU A 218 -20.00 -33.67 -31.69
C GLU A 218 -20.20 -32.28 -32.34
N LYS A 219 -20.80 -31.32 -31.62
CA LYS A 219 -20.88 -29.92 -32.08
C LYS A 219 -19.50 -29.28 -32.23
N ILE A 220 -18.54 -29.61 -31.37
CA ILE A 220 -17.15 -29.14 -31.48
C ILE A 220 -16.43 -29.81 -32.66
N ARG A 221 -16.60 -31.12 -32.86
CA ARG A 221 -15.97 -31.87 -33.97
C ARG A 221 -16.44 -31.41 -35.36
N LYS A 222 -17.64 -30.85 -35.47
CA LYS A 222 -18.18 -30.32 -36.74
C LYS A 222 -17.62 -28.94 -37.13
N CYS A 223 -16.79 -28.31 -36.29
CA CYS A 223 -16.16 -27.03 -36.61
C CYS A 223 -14.86 -27.23 -37.45
N PRO A 224 -14.64 -26.45 -38.52
CA PRO A 224 -13.58 -26.71 -39.51
C PRO A 224 -12.13 -26.57 -39.00
N ASP A 225 -11.90 -25.95 -37.84
CA ASP A 225 -10.57 -25.77 -37.21
C ASP A 225 -10.40 -26.49 -35.85
N ALA A 226 -11.36 -27.33 -35.45
CA ALA A 226 -11.36 -27.93 -34.12
C ALA A 226 -10.53 -29.22 -34.03
N HIS A 227 -9.38 -29.16 -33.34
CA HIS A 227 -8.62 -30.35 -32.91
C HIS A 227 -8.93 -30.69 -31.45
N LEU A 228 -10.00 -31.45 -31.22
CA LEU A 228 -10.32 -32.06 -29.91
C LEU A 228 -9.83 -33.51 -29.93
N THR A 229 -8.76 -33.83 -29.20
CA THR A 229 -8.19 -35.19 -29.15
C THR A 229 -8.94 -36.05 -28.13
N ASP A 230 -9.22 -37.31 -28.46
CA ASP A 230 -9.97 -38.25 -27.59
C ASP A 230 -9.44 -38.35 -26.13
N PRO A 231 -8.13 -38.27 -25.84
CA PRO A 231 -7.62 -38.23 -24.47
C PRO A 231 -8.06 -37.00 -23.67
N ALA A 232 -8.24 -35.85 -24.33
CA ALA A 232 -8.70 -34.62 -23.69
C ALA A 232 -10.20 -34.68 -23.37
N ILE A 233 -11.00 -35.33 -24.23
CA ILE A 233 -12.42 -35.59 -23.99
C ILE A 233 -12.56 -36.52 -22.78
N LYS A 234 -11.77 -37.62 -22.76
CA LYS A 234 -11.75 -38.59 -21.66
C LYS A 234 -11.38 -37.94 -20.32
N HIS A 235 -10.31 -37.15 -20.28
CA HIS A 235 -9.89 -36.44 -19.06
C HIS A 235 -10.96 -35.44 -18.58
N THR A 236 -11.63 -34.74 -19.49
CA THR A 236 -12.68 -33.77 -19.13
C THR A 236 -13.90 -34.47 -18.55
N LEU A 237 -14.28 -35.61 -19.11
CA LEU A 237 -15.37 -36.43 -18.59
C LEU A 237 -15.06 -36.94 -17.17
N LEU A 238 -13.83 -37.40 -16.93
CA LEU A 238 -13.40 -37.89 -15.62
C LEU A 238 -13.40 -36.79 -14.55
N MET A 239 -12.95 -35.58 -14.90
CA MET A 239 -13.02 -34.42 -14.00
C MET A 239 -14.47 -34.03 -13.69
N ALA A 240 -15.39 -34.17 -14.65
CA ALA A 240 -16.81 -33.87 -14.42
C ALA A 240 -17.48 -34.84 -13.42
N PHE A 241 -16.91 -36.04 -13.22
CA PHE A 241 -17.39 -37.06 -12.29
C PHE A 241 -16.55 -37.19 -11.01
N SER A 242 -15.45 -36.44 -10.84
CA SER A 242 -14.45 -36.66 -9.78
C SER A 242 -15.06 -36.72 -8.38
N ASP A 243 -16.07 -35.89 -8.13
CA ASP A 243 -16.67 -35.73 -6.80
C ASP A 243 -17.80 -36.76 -6.54
N ALA A 244 -18.30 -37.43 -7.59
CA ALA A 244 -19.45 -38.35 -7.54
C ALA A 244 -19.10 -39.82 -7.87
N LEU A 245 -17.83 -40.12 -8.17
CA LEU A 245 -17.33 -41.48 -8.50
C LEU A 245 -17.74 -42.57 -7.48
N PRO A 246 -17.64 -42.36 -6.15
CA PRO A 246 -18.01 -43.39 -5.17
C PRO A 246 -19.51 -43.74 -5.17
N GLU A 247 -20.38 -42.75 -5.42
CA GLU A 247 -21.83 -42.93 -5.44
C GLU A 247 -22.32 -43.60 -6.73
N ILE A 248 -21.71 -43.29 -7.87
CA ILE A 248 -22.04 -43.88 -9.18
C ILE A 248 -21.70 -45.37 -9.21
N VAL A 249 -20.53 -45.75 -8.66
CA VAL A 249 -20.14 -47.16 -8.51
C VAL A 249 -21.05 -47.90 -7.52
N GLY A 250 -21.54 -47.20 -6.50
CA GLY A 250 -22.51 -47.72 -5.54
C GLY A 250 -23.92 -47.94 -6.12
N ALA A 251 -24.36 -47.04 -7.01
CA ALA A 251 -25.66 -47.12 -7.69
C ALA A 251 -25.70 -48.24 -8.75
N PHE A 252 -24.62 -48.41 -9.51
CA PHE A 252 -24.50 -49.45 -10.53
C PHE A 252 -24.51 -50.89 -9.98
N LYS A 253 -24.22 -51.09 -8.69
CA LYS A 253 -24.28 -52.40 -8.03
C LYS A 253 -25.70 -52.84 -7.65
N ARG A 254 -26.70 -51.94 -7.68
CA ARG A 254 -28.02 -52.18 -7.07
C ARG A 254 -29.15 -52.55 -8.05
N GLU A 255 -28.97 -52.45 -9.37
CA GLU A 255 -30.05 -52.77 -10.34
C GLU A 255 -29.58 -53.68 -11.48
N PRO A 256 -30.22 -54.85 -11.71
CA PRO A 256 -30.00 -55.67 -12.89
C PRO A 256 -31.20 -55.62 -13.84
N ARG A 257 -31.04 -55.19 -15.11
CA ARG A 257 -31.89 -55.57 -16.28
C ARG A 257 -31.38 -55.06 -17.65
N PRO A 258 -31.82 -55.65 -18.78
CA PRO A 258 -30.93 -56.08 -19.86
C PRO A 258 -30.98 -55.23 -21.15
N GLY A 259 -29.83 -55.10 -21.81
CA GLY A 259 -29.74 -54.78 -23.25
C GLY A 259 -28.72 -53.71 -23.64
N ARG A 260 -27.44 -54.12 -23.79
CA ARG A 260 -26.25 -53.37 -24.32
C ARG A 260 -25.74 -52.19 -23.46
N SER A 261 -24.44 -51.98 -23.24
CA SER A 261 -23.24 -52.82 -23.19
C SER A 261 -22.36 -52.25 -22.08
N ILE A 262 -22.72 -52.57 -20.83
CA ILE A 262 -21.96 -52.26 -19.60
C ILE A 262 -20.50 -52.75 -19.67
N ALA A 263 -20.15 -53.64 -20.61
CA ALA A 263 -18.78 -54.12 -20.83
C ALA A 263 -17.80 -53.02 -21.28
N GLU A 264 -18.20 -52.06 -22.12
CA GLU A 264 -17.31 -50.96 -22.55
C GLU A 264 -17.11 -49.91 -21.46
N LEU A 265 -18.18 -49.61 -20.71
CA LEU A 265 -18.11 -48.69 -19.57
C LEU A 265 -17.33 -49.29 -18.39
N LYS A 266 -17.34 -50.63 -18.27
CA LYS A 266 -16.56 -51.40 -17.30
C LYS A 266 -15.07 -51.49 -17.67
N GLU A 267 -14.71 -51.57 -18.95
CA GLU A 267 -13.29 -51.49 -19.36
C GLU A 267 -12.69 -50.09 -19.21
N LEU A 268 -13.46 -49.04 -19.52
CA LEU A 268 -12.95 -47.66 -19.41
C LEU A 268 -12.76 -47.20 -17.95
N LEU A 269 -13.61 -47.66 -17.03
CA LEU A 269 -13.49 -47.32 -15.60
C LEU A 269 -12.51 -48.25 -14.85
N LEU A 270 -12.31 -49.50 -15.28
CA LEU A 270 -11.32 -50.41 -14.67
C LEU A 270 -9.88 -50.10 -15.09
N ALA A 271 -9.65 -49.55 -16.30
CA ALA A 271 -8.31 -49.16 -16.74
C ALA A 271 -7.73 -47.95 -15.97
N GLU A 272 -8.56 -47.03 -15.46
CA GLU A 272 -8.11 -45.86 -14.69
C GLU A 272 -7.86 -46.16 -13.20
N GLU A 273 -8.50 -47.22 -12.66
CA GLU A 273 -8.33 -47.61 -11.25
C GLU A 273 -6.95 -48.25 -10.98
N ASP A 274 -6.37 -48.91 -11.99
CA ASP A 274 -5.03 -49.52 -11.90
C ASP A 274 -3.90 -48.47 -12.00
N ASP A 275 -4.05 -47.44 -12.85
CA ASP A 275 -3.04 -46.39 -13.01
C ASP A 275 -2.95 -45.45 -11.80
N LEU A 276 -4.06 -45.15 -11.13
CA LEU A 276 -4.08 -44.31 -9.93
C LEU A 276 -3.59 -45.06 -8.68
N LYS A 277 -3.81 -46.38 -8.57
CA LYS A 277 -3.23 -47.21 -7.50
C LYS A 277 -1.72 -47.41 -7.64
N VAL A 278 -1.17 -47.40 -8.86
CA VAL A 278 0.28 -47.49 -9.11
C VAL A 278 1.01 -46.18 -8.77
N LEU A 279 0.35 -45.02 -8.95
CA LEU A 279 0.91 -43.71 -8.61
C LEU A 279 0.86 -43.40 -7.10
N HIS A 280 -0.20 -43.81 -6.41
CA HIS A 280 -0.35 -43.55 -4.96
C HIS A 280 0.46 -44.52 -4.08
N ASN A 281 0.69 -45.75 -4.53
CA ASN A 281 1.53 -46.73 -3.80
C ASN A 281 3.05 -46.53 -4.01
N ARG A 282 3.47 -45.65 -4.94
CA ARG A 282 4.89 -45.26 -5.10
C ARG A 282 5.29 -44.06 -4.25
N THR A 283 4.32 -43.27 -3.79
CA THR A 283 4.54 -42.03 -3.02
C THR A 283 4.39 -42.21 -1.51
N SER A 284 3.96 -43.38 -1.04
CA SER A 284 3.67 -43.68 0.38
C SER A 284 4.47 -44.87 0.95
N ARG A 285 5.52 -45.32 0.24
CA ARG A 285 6.28 -46.54 0.62
C ARG A 285 7.79 -46.36 0.79
N ASN A 286 8.31 -45.14 0.67
CA ASN A 286 9.70 -44.84 1.01
C ASN A 286 9.68 -43.85 2.18
N GLU A 287 10.21 -44.29 3.33
CA GLU A 287 10.08 -43.75 4.71
C GLU A 287 8.84 -44.36 5.40
N THR A 288 8.93 -45.43 6.21
CA THR A 288 9.89 -45.68 7.30
C THR A 288 10.03 -47.18 7.63
N GLU A 289 11.24 -47.55 8.05
CA GLU A 289 11.65 -48.73 8.86
C GLU A 289 11.62 -50.10 8.15
N THR A 290 12.77 -50.73 7.93
CA THR A 290 13.48 -51.45 9.00
C THR A 290 14.98 -51.18 9.06
N ASN A 291 15.46 -50.88 10.27
CA ASN A 291 16.82 -51.16 10.73
C ASN A 291 17.14 -52.66 10.62
N GLU A 292 18.31 -53.01 10.08
CA GLU A 292 19.43 -53.67 10.81
C GLU A 292 20.36 -54.48 9.88
N ASN A 293 21.64 -54.10 9.95
CA ASN A 293 22.87 -54.89 9.78
C ASN A 293 23.51 -55.14 8.39
N ALA A 294 24.64 -54.44 8.22
CA ALA A 294 25.97 -54.93 7.76
C ALA A 294 26.13 -55.33 6.27
N LEU A 295 27.19 -55.01 5.52
CA LEU A 295 28.55 -54.54 5.81
C LEU A 295 29.20 -54.04 4.47
N MET A 296 30.11 -53.06 4.56
CA MET A 296 31.24 -52.77 3.63
C MET A 296 31.05 -52.02 2.28
N ALA A 297 31.58 -50.77 2.30
CA ALA A 297 32.68 -50.24 1.46
C ALA A 297 32.41 -49.45 0.15
N SER A 298 32.81 -48.16 0.21
CA SER A 298 33.66 -47.39 -0.76
C SER A 298 33.08 -47.04 -2.15
N THR A 299 33.30 -45.89 -2.82
CA THR A 299 34.14 -44.68 -2.65
C THR A 299 33.81 -43.66 -3.77
N SER A 300 34.17 -42.39 -3.53
CA SER A 300 34.68 -41.36 -4.46
C SER A 300 33.77 -40.68 -5.53
N ASN A 301 33.27 -39.48 -5.19
CA ASN A 301 33.78 -38.13 -5.53
C ASN A 301 34.27 -37.74 -6.94
N LYS A 302 34.02 -36.44 -7.26
CA LYS A 302 34.62 -35.53 -8.27
C LYS A 302 34.06 -35.60 -9.71
N HIS A 303 34.09 -34.55 -10.54
CA HIS A 303 34.05 -33.08 -10.45
C HIS A 303 34.19 -32.59 -11.91
N SER A 304 33.65 -31.41 -12.20
CA SER A 304 34.27 -30.39 -13.09
C SER A 304 33.68 -30.15 -14.47
N ARG A 305 33.41 -28.86 -14.63
CA ARG A 305 33.02 -28.05 -15.78
C ARG A 305 34.07 -28.09 -16.89
N ASN A 306 33.64 -27.71 -18.10
CA ASN A 306 34.33 -26.63 -18.81
C ASN A 306 33.46 -25.90 -19.84
N TYR A 307 33.74 -24.61 -19.94
CA TYR A 307 33.15 -23.56 -20.77
C TYR A 307 33.82 -23.48 -22.15
N GLY A 308 33.13 -22.89 -23.13
CA GLY A 308 33.72 -22.47 -24.41
C GLY A 308 32.83 -21.52 -25.20
N SER A 309 33.30 -20.29 -25.39
CA SER A 309 32.68 -19.13 -26.07
C SER A 309 33.25 -18.93 -27.48
N SER A 310 32.45 -18.39 -28.43
CA SER A 310 32.87 -17.27 -29.31
C SER A 310 31.83 -16.82 -30.37
N SER A 311 31.43 -15.55 -30.23
CA SER A 311 31.47 -14.42 -31.18
C SER A 311 30.79 -14.39 -32.58
N LYS A 312 30.07 -13.25 -32.77
CA LYS A 312 29.98 -12.32 -33.93
C LYS A 312 28.69 -12.27 -34.80
N TYR A 313 28.32 -11.01 -35.04
CA TYR A 313 27.08 -10.40 -35.53
C TYR A 313 26.75 -10.63 -37.03
N GLN A 314 25.47 -10.79 -37.34
CA GLN A 314 24.82 -10.18 -38.53
C GLN A 314 23.30 -10.07 -38.33
N ILE A 315 22.76 -8.92 -38.74
CA ILE A 315 21.37 -8.48 -38.57
C ILE A 315 20.42 -9.27 -39.48
N SER A 316 19.33 -9.81 -38.92
CA SER A 316 18.16 -10.26 -39.68
C SER A 316 16.96 -10.41 -38.74
N GLN A 317 15.95 -9.56 -38.94
CA GLN A 317 14.67 -9.61 -38.22
C GLN A 317 13.90 -10.91 -38.54
N LYS A 318 13.95 -11.91 -37.65
CA LYS A 318 12.95 -12.99 -37.56
C LYS A 318 12.79 -13.42 -36.10
N LYS A 319 11.56 -13.35 -35.57
CA LYS A 319 11.19 -13.98 -34.28
C LYS A 319 11.52 -15.49 -34.36
N PRO A 320 12.23 -16.09 -33.38
CA PRO A 320 12.55 -17.51 -33.43
C PRO A 320 11.31 -18.36 -33.11
N LYS A 321 10.99 -19.33 -33.98
CA LYS A 321 10.01 -20.39 -33.69
C LYS A 321 10.66 -21.37 -32.70
N ILE A 322 10.09 -21.52 -31.50
CA ILE A 322 10.56 -22.45 -30.49
C ILE A 322 10.27 -23.89 -30.97
N GLN A 323 11.32 -24.66 -31.28
CA GLN A 323 11.24 -26.07 -31.67
C GLN A 323 11.47 -26.97 -30.45
N CYS A 324 10.55 -27.89 -30.19
CA CYS A 324 10.59 -28.82 -29.07
C CYS A 324 11.72 -29.85 -29.22
N LYS A 325 12.61 -29.95 -28.22
CA LYS A 325 13.72 -30.92 -28.20
C LYS A 325 13.31 -32.37 -27.86
N ASN A 326 12.03 -32.66 -27.65
CA ASN A 326 11.57 -34.05 -27.43
C ASN A 326 10.92 -34.64 -28.69
N CYS A 327 10.24 -33.82 -29.50
CA CYS A 327 9.50 -34.28 -30.68
C CYS A 327 9.88 -33.57 -31.99
N GLY A 328 10.70 -32.52 -31.94
CA GLY A 328 11.16 -31.76 -33.10
C GLY A 328 10.11 -30.83 -33.73
N LEU A 329 8.95 -30.60 -33.11
CA LEU A 329 7.89 -29.72 -33.64
C LEU A 329 7.97 -28.30 -33.06
N ASN A 330 7.61 -27.30 -33.86
CA ASN A 330 7.56 -25.89 -33.44
C ASN A 330 6.29 -25.58 -32.63
N GLY A 331 6.38 -24.66 -31.66
CA GLY A 331 5.23 -24.11 -30.92
C GLY A 331 5.13 -24.49 -29.44
N HIS A 332 6.03 -25.35 -28.93
CA HIS A 332 6.12 -25.69 -27.50
C HIS A 332 7.56 -26.07 -27.10
N THR A 333 7.89 -25.97 -25.82
CA THR A 333 9.18 -26.42 -25.27
C THR A 333 9.12 -27.88 -24.84
N ALA A 334 10.28 -28.53 -24.65
CA ALA A 334 10.37 -29.95 -24.28
C ALA A 334 9.64 -30.31 -22.97
N SER A 335 9.48 -29.33 -22.06
CA SER A 335 8.74 -29.46 -20.81
C SER A 335 7.23 -29.67 -20.98
N PHE A 336 6.65 -29.23 -22.10
CA PHE A 336 5.21 -29.37 -22.38
C PHE A 336 4.93 -30.41 -23.49
N CYS A 337 5.90 -31.27 -23.82
CA CYS A 337 5.76 -32.27 -24.87
C CYS A 337 5.03 -33.52 -24.36
N ARG A 338 3.79 -33.73 -24.81
CA ARG A 338 2.91 -34.85 -24.38
C ARG A 338 3.13 -36.17 -25.14
N ARG A 339 4.17 -36.31 -25.97
CA ARG A 339 4.51 -37.59 -26.63
C ARG A 339 5.38 -38.45 -25.71
N PRO A 340 5.04 -39.74 -25.47
CA PRO A 340 5.84 -40.62 -24.64
C PRO A 340 7.12 -41.04 -25.39
N GLY A 341 8.28 -40.77 -24.80
CA GLY A 341 9.59 -41.14 -25.32
C GLY A 341 10.32 -40.04 -26.08
N ARG A 342 11.65 -40.00 -25.93
CA ARG A 342 12.53 -39.12 -26.72
C ARG A 342 12.86 -39.81 -28.04
N ILE A 343 12.91 -39.05 -29.13
CA ILE A 343 13.51 -39.53 -30.39
C ILE A 343 15.03 -39.65 -30.22
N CYS A 344 15.60 -40.77 -30.65
CA CYS A 344 17.04 -40.91 -30.78
C CYS A 344 17.52 -39.93 -31.85
N TYR A 345 18.44 -39.02 -31.52
CA TYR A 345 18.93 -38.03 -32.48
C TYR A 345 19.82 -38.64 -33.58
N THR A 346 20.23 -39.90 -33.41
CA THR A 346 21.10 -40.61 -34.36
C THR A 346 20.31 -41.34 -35.44
N CYS A 347 19.29 -42.13 -35.09
CA CYS A 347 18.46 -42.88 -36.05
C CYS A 347 17.04 -42.34 -36.24
N LYS A 348 16.63 -41.35 -35.44
CA LYS A 348 15.27 -40.74 -35.43
C LYS A 348 14.11 -41.67 -35.04
N GLU A 349 14.41 -42.86 -34.50
CA GLU A 349 13.43 -43.80 -33.97
C GLU A 349 13.11 -43.53 -32.49
N PHE A 350 11.95 -44.01 -32.02
CA PHE A 350 11.49 -43.86 -30.63
C PHE A 350 11.92 -45.04 -29.76
N GLY A 351 12.23 -44.78 -28.47
CA GLY A 351 12.42 -45.83 -27.46
C GLY A 351 13.83 -45.96 -26.86
N HIS A 352 14.81 -45.17 -27.29
CA HIS A 352 16.17 -45.15 -26.72
C HIS A 352 16.85 -43.77 -26.94
N LEU A 353 17.89 -43.47 -26.16
CA LEU A 353 18.72 -42.26 -26.34
C LEU A 353 19.83 -42.52 -27.37
N SER A 354 20.39 -41.46 -27.97
CA SER A 354 21.49 -41.56 -28.94
C SER A 354 22.71 -42.34 -28.44
N THR A 355 22.90 -42.43 -27.12
CA THR A 355 23.94 -43.21 -26.44
C THR A 355 23.74 -44.72 -26.51
N ASP A 356 22.48 -45.16 -26.62
CA ASP A 356 22.08 -46.57 -26.55
C ASP A 356 21.47 -47.05 -27.88
N CYS A 357 21.82 -46.37 -28.98
CA CYS A 357 21.27 -46.65 -30.30
C CYS A 357 21.89 -47.91 -30.92
N PRO A 358 21.11 -48.95 -31.24
CA PRO A 358 21.64 -50.17 -31.87
C PRO A 358 22.15 -49.94 -33.30
N GLN A 359 21.78 -48.80 -33.92
CA GLN A 359 22.31 -48.35 -35.22
C GLN A 359 23.53 -47.40 -35.09
N ALA A 360 24.05 -47.18 -33.88
CA ALA A 360 25.22 -46.30 -33.68
C ALA A 360 26.48 -46.78 -34.41
N SER A 361 26.56 -48.05 -34.78
CA SER A 361 27.73 -48.66 -35.44
C SER A 361 27.65 -48.73 -36.98
N SER A 362 26.61 -48.24 -37.65
CA SER A 362 26.46 -48.41 -39.11
C SER A 362 26.40 -47.13 -39.96
N ASN A 363 26.59 -45.94 -39.38
CA ASN A 363 26.82 -44.70 -40.14
C ASN A 363 28.00 -43.88 -39.62
N MET A 364 29.04 -44.56 -39.11
CA MET A 364 30.38 -43.99 -38.92
C MET A 364 31.34 -44.32 -40.09
N THR A 365 30.80 -44.67 -41.25
CA THR A 365 31.60 -45.06 -42.42
C THR A 365 31.07 -44.45 -43.72
N GLN A 366 31.16 -43.12 -43.86
CA GLN A 366 31.43 -42.43 -45.14
C GLN A 366 31.62 -40.91 -44.94
N LYS A 367 32.64 -40.54 -44.15
CA LYS A 367 33.36 -39.23 -44.06
C LYS A 367 34.13 -39.31 -42.74
N TYR A 368 35.26 -40.00 -42.61
CA TYR A 368 36.47 -39.94 -43.42
C TYR A 368 37.07 -41.35 -43.55
N ARG A 369 37.13 -41.83 -44.79
CA ARG A 369 38.25 -42.63 -45.27
C ARG A 369 39.24 -41.59 -45.80
N GLU A 370 40.52 -41.77 -45.47
CA GLU A 370 41.66 -40.84 -45.67
C GLU A 370 41.75 -39.74 -44.60
N LYS A 371 42.78 -39.62 -43.77
CA LYS A 371 44.08 -40.27 -43.62
C LYS A 371 44.42 -40.10 -42.14
N ASP A 372 45.00 -41.12 -41.52
CA ASP A 372 46.27 -40.96 -40.81
C ASP A 372 46.81 -42.34 -40.43
N GLN A 373 47.82 -42.75 -41.19
CA GLN A 373 48.73 -43.82 -40.84
C GLN A 373 49.76 -43.27 -39.84
N GLN A 374 49.76 -43.88 -38.65
CA GLN A 374 50.94 -44.40 -37.95
C GLN A 374 51.96 -43.40 -37.33
N PRO A 375 52.77 -43.84 -36.33
CA PRO A 375 52.31 -44.13 -34.98
C PRO A 375 53.26 -43.55 -33.91
N SER A 376 52.82 -43.62 -32.65
CA SER A 376 53.66 -43.51 -31.47
C SER A 376 54.72 -44.61 -31.42
N ASN A 377 55.92 -44.31 -30.92
CA ASN A 377 56.56 -45.25 -30.01
C ASN A 377 57.48 -44.59 -28.99
N SER A 378 57.46 -45.15 -27.78
CA SER A 378 58.20 -44.73 -26.61
C SER A 378 59.61 -45.34 -26.56
N LYS A 379 60.47 -44.65 -25.79
CA LYS A 379 61.76 -45.06 -25.19
C LYS A 379 62.99 -44.86 -26.08
N ASP A 380 63.80 -43.86 -25.76
CA ASP A 380 65.13 -44.09 -25.19
C ASP A 380 65.83 -42.80 -24.72
N ASN A 381 66.43 -42.95 -23.54
CA ASN A 381 67.68 -42.37 -23.07
C ASN A 381 67.95 -40.86 -23.04
N GLN A 382 68.27 -40.47 -21.82
CA GLN A 382 69.21 -39.44 -21.37
C GLN A 382 70.30 -39.05 -22.39
N VAL A 383 70.79 -37.83 -22.15
CA VAL A 383 72.01 -37.20 -22.70
C VAL A 383 71.80 -36.37 -23.97
N VAL A 384 71.05 -35.28 -23.86
CA VAL A 384 71.48 -33.97 -24.42
C VAL A 384 70.98 -32.83 -23.51
N ARG A 385 71.48 -32.82 -22.27
CA ARG A 385 71.63 -31.56 -21.53
C ARG A 385 72.68 -30.74 -22.28
N ARG A 386 72.43 -29.43 -22.42
CA ARG A 386 73.29 -28.37 -22.99
C ARG A 386 73.12 -28.14 -24.50
N ARG A 387 72.07 -27.40 -24.90
CA ARG A 387 72.13 -26.43 -26.02
C ARG A 387 70.89 -25.55 -26.25
N MET A 388 69.90 -25.52 -25.34
CA MET A 388 68.76 -24.58 -25.40
C MET A 388 68.66 -23.69 -24.15
N ALA A 389 69.74 -22.99 -23.82
CA ALA A 389 69.76 -21.97 -22.76
C ALA A 389 69.92 -20.54 -23.30
N LEU A 390 69.81 -20.33 -24.62
CA LEU A 390 70.10 -19.04 -25.25
C LEU A 390 68.92 -18.41 -26.01
N LEU A 391 67.75 -19.06 -26.03
CA LEU A 391 66.53 -18.53 -26.69
C LEU A 391 65.42 -18.13 -25.69
N TRP A 392 65.67 -18.22 -24.39
CA TRP A 392 64.72 -17.83 -23.34
C TRP A 392 64.94 -16.42 -22.76
N ALA A 393 65.94 -15.67 -23.24
CA ALA A 393 66.27 -14.34 -22.72
C ALA A 393 65.71 -13.16 -23.53
N VAL A 394 65.17 -13.40 -24.74
CA VAL A 394 64.67 -12.30 -25.61
C VAL A 394 63.13 -12.21 -25.61
N GLY A 395 62.42 -13.24 -25.17
CA GLY A 395 60.95 -13.23 -25.07
C GLY A 395 60.38 -12.62 -23.77
N VAL A 396 61.22 -12.33 -22.78
CA VAL A 396 60.78 -11.89 -21.43
C VAL A 396 60.85 -10.36 -21.25
N ALA A 397 61.48 -9.63 -22.18
CA ALA A 397 61.61 -8.17 -22.09
C ALA A 397 60.49 -7.38 -22.83
N GLN A 398 59.55 -8.06 -23.49
CA GLN A 398 58.45 -7.42 -24.24
C GLN A 398 57.06 -7.68 -23.63
N CYS A 399 57.03 -8.12 -22.36
CA CYS A 399 55.80 -8.39 -21.59
C CYS A 399 55.82 -7.69 -20.21
N LEU A 400 56.56 -6.59 -20.08
CA LEU A 400 56.51 -5.69 -18.93
C LEU A 400 56.15 -4.29 -19.44
N VAL A 401 55.10 -3.71 -18.88
CA VAL A 401 54.37 -2.49 -19.30
C VAL A 401 53.31 -2.72 -20.39
N LEU A 402 52.37 -3.63 -20.14
CA LEU A 402 50.96 -3.28 -20.33
C LEU A 402 50.47 -2.72 -19.00
N CYS A 403 50.58 -1.41 -18.81
CA CYS A 403 49.73 -0.74 -17.84
C CYS A 403 48.30 -1.04 -18.26
N VAL A 404 47.55 -1.78 -17.44
CA VAL A 404 46.09 -1.83 -17.55
C VAL A 404 45.64 -0.38 -17.39
N ALA A 405 45.31 0.27 -18.51
CA ALA A 405 44.70 1.58 -18.46
C ALA A 405 43.34 1.39 -17.79
N ALA A 406 43.23 1.82 -16.52
CA ALA A 406 41.95 1.82 -15.82
C ALA A 406 40.96 2.61 -16.66
N THR A 407 39.81 2.01 -16.98
CA THR A 407 38.74 2.69 -17.70
C THR A 407 38.24 3.85 -16.83
N PRO A 408 38.24 5.09 -17.34
CA PRO A 408 37.75 6.22 -16.56
C PRO A 408 36.22 6.17 -16.44
N TYR A 409 35.72 6.39 -15.23
CA TYR A 409 34.30 6.49 -14.90
C TYR A 409 33.99 7.84 -14.26
N TYR A 410 32.76 8.30 -14.43
CA TYR A 410 32.24 9.47 -13.71
C TYR A 410 30.94 9.10 -13.03
N THR A 411 30.69 9.65 -11.85
CA THR A 411 29.39 9.56 -11.18
C THR A 411 28.96 10.95 -10.76
N ILE A 412 27.77 11.33 -11.21
CA ILE A 412 27.13 12.59 -10.83
C ILE A 412 25.83 12.22 -10.13
N VAL A 413 25.70 12.66 -8.89
CA VAL A 413 24.52 12.44 -8.04
C VAL A 413 23.90 13.80 -7.76
N ALA A 414 22.64 13.97 -8.14
CA ALA A 414 21.90 15.21 -7.98
C ALA A 414 20.48 14.95 -7.46
N PRO A 415 19.80 15.92 -6.85
CA PRO A 415 18.40 15.76 -6.47
C PRO A 415 17.50 15.50 -7.69
N ASP A 416 16.53 14.59 -7.56
CA ASP A 416 15.58 14.29 -8.64
C ASP A 416 14.52 15.39 -8.82
N VAL A 417 14.39 16.27 -7.83
CA VAL A 417 13.46 17.38 -7.76
C VAL A 417 14.16 18.72 -7.98
N LEU A 418 13.52 19.58 -8.76
CA LEU A 418 13.89 20.98 -8.93
C LEU A 418 12.82 21.88 -8.31
N ARG A 419 13.24 22.83 -7.48
CA ARG A 419 12.35 23.80 -6.80
C ARG A 419 12.69 25.24 -7.20
N PRO A 420 11.69 26.14 -7.22
CA PRO A 420 11.94 27.55 -7.44
C PRO A 420 12.59 28.20 -6.22
N ASN A 421 13.47 29.16 -6.46
CA ASN A 421 14.14 29.96 -5.41
C ASN A 421 14.90 29.10 -4.38
N SER A 422 15.52 28.00 -4.81
CA SER A 422 16.32 27.13 -3.95
C SER A 422 17.73 26.94 -4.52
N ASP A 423 18.65 26.58 -3.64
CA ASP A 423 19.92 26.01 -4.07
C ASP A 423 19.67 24.60 -4.64
N TYR A 424 20.48 24.21 -5.62
CA TYR A 424 20.46 22.89 -6.25
C TYR A 424 21.90 22.37 -6.30
N ASP A 425 22.23 21.50 -5.36
CA ASP A 425 23.59 21.03 -5.13
C ASP A 425 23.82 19.67 -5.81
N VAL A 426 24.88 19.58 -6.61
CA VAL A 426 25.22 18.41 -7.42
C VAL A 426 26.56 17.84 -6.99
N ALA A 427 26.60 16.57 -6.59
CA ALA A 427 27.83 15.86 -6.25
C ALA A 427 28.45 15.23 -7.51
N ILE A 428 29.72 15.53 -7.77
CA ILE A 428 30.47 15.04 -8.94
C ILE A 428 31.70 14.28 -8.45
N THR A 429 31.90 13.07 -8.96
CA THR A 429 33.08 12.24 -8.71
C THR A 429 33.67 11.73 -10.02
N MET A 430 34.98 11.79 -10.15
CA MET A 430 35.74 11.22 -11.27
C MET A 430 36.60 10.06 -10.77
N VAL A 431 36.56 8.91 -11.44
CA VAL A 431 37.29 7.69 -11.07
C VAL A 431 38.12 7.24 -12.28
N GLY A 432 39.38 6.81 -12.05
CA GLY A 432 40.22 6.26 -13.12
C GLY A 432 40.79 7.31 -14.10
N THR A 433 40.71 8.60 -13.78
CA THR A 433 41.35 9.69 -14.54
C THR A 433 42.75 10.00 -13.99
N SER A 434 43.69 10.41 -14.84
CA SER A 434 45.06 10.79 -14.44
C SER A 434 45.25 12.29 -14.23
N GLN A 435 44.37 13.10 -14.83
CA GLN A 435 44.36 14.57 -14.73
C GLN A 435 42.98 15.03 -14.24
N PRO A 436 42.90 16.21 -13.60
CA PRO A 436 41.62 16.79 -13.23
C PRO A 436 40.76 17.06 -14.48
N VAL A 437 39.44 16.90 -14.34
CA VAL A 437 38.45 17.08 -15.40
C VAL A 437 37.60 18.29 -15.06
N THR A 438 37.41 19.18 -16.03
CA THR A 438 36.49 20.32 -15.87
C THR A 438 35.10 19.87 -16.29
N VAL A 439 34.15 19.92 -15.37
CA VAL A 439 32.76 19.53 -15.58
C VAL A 439 31.89 20.78 -15.59
N SER A 440 31.15 20.97 -16.66
CA SER A 440 30.09 21.99 -16.79
C SER A 440 28.74 21.36 -16.51
N LEU A 441 27.96 21.99 -15.65
CA LEU A 441 26.60 21.66 -15.31
C LEU A 441 25.69 22.75 -15.86
N ASP A 442 24.59 22.36 -16.50
CA ASP A 442 23.55 23.29 -16.94
C ASP A 442 22.18 22.69 -16.62
N VAL A 443 21.41 23.42 -15.81
CA VAL A 443 20.01 23.13 -15.53
C VAL A 443 19.19 24.05 -16.42
N GLY A 444 18.61 23.45 -17.47
CA GLY A 444 17.89 24.20 -18.50
C GLY A 444 16.60 23.53 -18.93
N GLY A 445 15.64 24.32 -19.38
CA GLY A 445 14.31 23.82 -19.71
C GLY A 445 13.34 24.85 -20.26
N ASN A 446 12.23 24.35 -20.80
CA ASN A 446 11.13 25.18 -21.28
C ASN A 446 10.09 25.35 -20.18
N ARG A 447 9.67 26.60 -19.96
CA ARG A 447 8.56 26.94 -19.07
C ARG A 447 7.23 26.75 -19.80
N ASP A 448 6.20 26.29 -19.10
CA ASP A 448 4.86 26.15 -19.66
C ASP A 448 4.25 27.51 -20.06
N SER A 449 4.66 28.58 -19.37
CA SER A 449 4.30 29.96 -19.71
C SER A 449 5.04 30.51 -20.95
N GLY A 450 5.95 29.73 -21.54
CA GLY A 450 6.82 30.15 -22.62
C GLY A 450 8.16 30.71 -22.12
N GLY A 451 9.20 30.52 -22.93
CA GLY A 451 10.57 30.93 -22.62
C GLY A 451 11.47 29.79 -22.16
N PHE A 452 12.78 29.97 -22.37
CA PHE A 452 13.81 29.02 -21.99
C PHE A 452 14.55 29.55 -20.76
N TYR A 453 14.71 28.70 -19.77
CA TYR A 453 15.53 28.95 -18.59
C TYR A 453 16.80 28.12 -18.68
N SER A 454 17.94 28.66 -18.27
CA SER A 454 19.21 27.95 -18.15
C SER A 454 20.04 28.63 -17.08
N GLU A 455 20.60 27.83 -16.19
CA GLU A 455 21.60 28.22 -15.21
C GLU A 455 22.74 27.23 -15.26
N SER A 456 23.97 27.74 -15.35
CA SER A 456 25.15 26.91 -15.52
C SER A 456 26.25 27.23 -14.52
N ASN A 457 27.02 26.20 -14.17
CA ASN A 457 28.19 26.31 -13.31
C ASN A 457 29.27 25.35 -13.82
N PHE A 458 30.54 25.66 -13.55
CA PHE A 458 31.67 24.82 -13.91
C PHE A 458 32.52 24.53 -12.69
N VAL A 459 32.93 23.26 -12.54
CA VAL A 459 33.76 22.80 -11.43
C VAL A 459 34.88 21.92 -11.96
N SER A 460 36.10 22.14 -11.49
CA SER A 460 37.23 21.25 -11.75
C SER A 460 37.29 20.17 -10.67
N VAL A 461 37.26 18.90 -11.08
CA VAL A 461 37.20 17.75 -10.16
C VAL A 461 38.47 16.91 -10.30
N GLU A 462 39.13 16.68 -9.18
CA GLU A 462 40.33 15.85 -9.11
C GLU A 462 39.99 14.34 -9.13
N PRO A 463 40.92 13.47 -9.58
CA PRO A 463 40.69 12.02 -9.57
C PRO A 463 40.44 11.48 -8.16
N TYR A 464 39.43 10.62 -8.03
CA TYR A 464 38.98 9.98 -6.79
C TYR A 464 38.60 10.95 -5.66
N ILE A 465 38.24 12.19 -6.01
CA ILE A 465 37.71 13.19 -5.07
C ILE A 465 36.31 13.58 -5.53
N THR A 466 35.40 13.71 -4.56
CA THR A 466 34.04 14.21 -4.81
C THR A 466 33.99 15.72 -4.55
N ARG A 467 33.40 16.48 -5.47
CA ARG A 467 33.15 17.92 -5.30
C ARG A 467 31.65 18.21 -5.42
N ILE A 468 31.16 19.18 -4.67
CA ILE A 468 29.78 19.69 -4.80
C ILE A 468 29.82 20.95 -5.66
N ALA A 469 28.99 20.99 -6.69
CA ALA A 469 28.72 22.17 -7.48
C ALA A 469 27.35 22.73 -7.09
N LYS A 470 27.29 24.02 -6.76
CA LYS A 470 26.06 24.68 -6.30
C LYS A 470 25.46 25.49 -7.45
N LEU A 471 24.18 25.31 -7.72
CA LEU A 471 23.42 26.10 -8.70
C LEU A 471 22.32 26.86 -7.96
N LYS A 472 22.21 28.17 -8.20
CA LYS A 472 21.15 28.98 -7.59
C LYS A 472 19.97 29.06 -8.54
N ILE A 473 18.92 28.33 -8.22
CA ILE A 473 17.73 28.28 -9.06
C ILE A 473 16.84 29.48 -8.73
N GLN A 474 16.56 30.30 -9.73
CA GLN A 474 15.71 31.47 -9.58
C GLN A 474 14.22 31.07 -9.51
N ASP A 475 13.32 32.04 -9.59
CA ASP A 475 11.90 31.77 -9.69
C ASP A 475 11.59 31.12 -11.04
N ILE A 476 11.24 29.83 -10.98
CA ILE A 476 10.90 29.01 -12.14
C ILE A 476 9.44 28.55 -12.01
N GLY A 477 8.69 28.66 -13.11
CA GLY A 477 7.33 28.15 -13.18
C GLY A 477 7.28 26.66 -13.52
N PRO A 478 6.08 26.07 -13.60
CA PRO A 478 5.92 24.72 -14.13
C PRO A 478 6.48 24.61 -15.54
N GLY A 479 7.10 23.46 -15.83
CA GLY A 479 7.81 23.24 -17.08
C GLY A 479 8.60 21.94 -17.08
N SER A 480 9.28 21.68 -18.20
CA SER A 480 10.17 20.54 -18.36
C SER A 480 11.62 21.00 -18.30
N TYR A 481 12.31 20.55 -17.25
CA TYR A 481 13.70 20.90 -16.97
C TYR A 481 14.59 19.68 -17.02
N ASN A 482 15.79 19.85 -17.56
CA ASN A 482 16.81 18.81 -17.64
C ASN A 482 18.08 19.29 -16.95
N LEU A 483 18.73 18.39 -16.23
CA LEU A 483 20.12 18.54 -15.87
C LEU A 483 20.95 18.02 -17.04
N THR A 484 21.82 18.86 -17.58
CA THR A 484 22.80 18.48 -18.59
C THR A 484 24.20 18.63 -17.99
N VAL A 485 25.02 17.59 -18.16
CA VAL A 485 26.37 17.56 -17.61
C VAL A 485 27.34 17.22 -18.71
N ARG A 486 28.38 18.05 -18.83
CA ARG A 486 29.40 17.93 -19.85
C ARG A 486 30.79 17.99 -19.23
N GLY A 487 31.56 16.92 -19.37
CA GLY A 487 32.99 16.92 -19.09
C GLY A 487 33.76 17.38 -20.31
N ASP A 488 34.67 18.33 -20.12
CA ASP A 488 35.64 18.76 -21.11
C ASP A 488 37.08 18.50 -20.59
N SER A 489 38.11 18.81 -21.37
CA SER A 489 39.55 18.60 -21.10
C SER A 489 40.04 17.15 -21.28
N SER A 490 40.42 16.45 -20.20
CA SER A 490 41.08 15.14 -20.24
C SER A 490 40.13 13.96 -20.44
N PHE A 491 38.83 14.13 -20.19
CA PHE A 491 37.80 13.12 -20.40
C PHE A 491 36.49 13.78 -20.84
N THR A 492 36.10 13.56 -22.11
CA THR A 492 34.92 14.19 -22.69
C THR A 492 33.68 13.31 -22.60
N PHE A 493 32.61 13.82 -21.99
CA PHE A 493 31.32 13.14 -21.93
C PHE A 493 30.17 14.15 -21.94
N LEU A 494 28.99 13.71 -22.37
CA LEU A 494 27.76 14.49 -22.32
C LEU A 494 26.64 13.55 -21.87
N ASN A 495 25.96 13.91 -20.78
CA ASN A 495 24.83 13.14 -20.27
C ASN A 495 23.74 14.08 -19.77
N SER A 496 22.48 13.66 -19.83
CA SER A 496 21.36 14.48 -19.40
C SER A 496 20.22 13.64 -18.83
N THR A 497 19.57 14.18 -17.80
CA THR A 497 18.40 13.58 -17.14
C THR A 497 17.31 14.62 -16.94
N ALA A 498 16.07 14.21 -17.09
CA ALA A 498 14.91 15.04 -16.76
C ALA A 498 14.77 15.19 -15.23
N LEU A 499 14.47 16.40 -14.78
CA LEU A 499 14.20 16.74 -13.39
C LEU A 499 12.70 16.92 -13.18
N LYS A 500 12.22 16.58 -11.98
CA LYS A 500 10.82 16.77 -11.59
C LYS A 500 10.65 18.17 -11.01
N PHE A 501 9.85 19.00 -11.66
CA PHE A 501 9.48 20.29 -11.10
C PHE A 501 8.54 20.11 -9.89
N MET A 502 8.88 20.73 -8.77
CA MET A 502 8.03 20.82 -7.59
C MET A 502 7.83 22.29 -7.21
N GLN A 503 6.57 22.74 -7.20
CA GLN A 503 6.23 24.11 -6.85
C GLN A 503 6.62 24.46 -5.40
N LYS A 504 6.61 23.47 -4.49
CA LYS A 504 6.86 23.65 -3.05
C LYS A 504 8.29 24.12 -2.76
N SER A 505 8.44 25.40 -2.46
CA SER A 505 9.70 26.06 -2.08
C SER A 505 9.72 26.62 -0.65
N ARG A 506 8.56 26.76 -0.01
CA ARG A 506 8.40 27.38 1.31
C ARG A 506 7.39 26.60 2.15
N SER A 507 7.45 26.82 3.46
CA SER A 507 6.57 26.23 4.45
C SER A 507 5.75 27.32 5.11
N VAL A 508 4.44 27.18 5.09
CA VAL A 508 3.52 28.11 5.74
C VAL A 508 2.77 27.39 6.85
N LEU A 509 2.90 27.89 8.07
CA LEU A 509 2.22 27.36 9.24
C LEU A 509 1.22 28.41 9.75
N ILE A 510 -0.02 27.98 9.98
CA ILE A 510 -1.11 28.86 10.42
C ILE A 510 -1.53 28.45 11.83
N GLN A 511 -1.50 29.41 12.75
CA GLN A 511 -1.92 29.29 14.14
C GLN A 511 -3.19 30.11 14.36
N THR A 512 -4.13 29.60 15.13
CA THR A 512 -5.32 30.35 15.60
C THR A 512 -5.39 30.32 17.12
N ASP A 513 -6.03 31.32 17.73
CA ASP A 513 -6.18 31.33 19.20
C ASP A 513 -7.05 30.16 19.67
N LYS A 514 -8.12 29.84 18.93
CA LYS A 514 -9.01 28.71 19.24
C LYS A 514 -9.26 27.83 18.02
N ALA A 515 -9.69 26.58 18.27
CA ALA A 515 -10.12 25.65 17.23
C ALA A 515 -11.63 25.74 16.94
N ILE A 516 -12.39 26.36 17.84
CA ILE A 516 -13.84 26.55 17.76
C ILE A 516 -14.22 27.97 18.22
N TYR A 517 -15.17 28.60 17.53
CA TYR A 517 -15.64 29.96 17.80
C TYR A 517 -17.16 30.03 17.79
N LYS A 518 -17.72 30.95 18.59
CA LYS A 518 -19.15 31.26 18.58
C LYS A 518 -19.44 32.37 17.58
N PRO A 519 -20.70 32.51 17.17
CA PRO A 519 -21.20 33.74 16.56
C PRO A 519 -20.78 34.99 17.35
N GLY A 520 -20.33 36.03 16.65
CA GLY A 520 -19.85 37.28 17.25
C GLY A 520 -18.43 37.23 17.83
N HIS A 521 -17.75 36.08 17.86
CA HIS A 521 -16.37 36.01 18.34
C HIS A 521 -15.38 36.63 17.34
N LYS A 522 -14.27 37.15 17.87
CA LYS A 522 -13.09 37.48 17.08
C LYS A 522 -12.19 36.26 16.92
N VAL A 523 -11.81 35.98 15.69
CA VAL A 523 -10.84 34.96 15.29
C VAL A 523 -9.49 35.63 15.19
N HIS A 524 -8.55 35.27 16.06
CA HIS A 524 -7.17 35.74 15.96
C HIS A 524 -6.33 34.67 15.28
N PHE A 525 -5.50 35.07 14.31
CA PHE A 525 -4.64 34.14 13.60
C PHE A 525 -3.25 34.71 13.33
N ARG A 526 -2.27 33.80 13.23
CA ARG A 526 -0.90 34.10 12.80
C ARG A 526 -0.51 33.18 11.66
N VAL A 527 0.25 33.73 10.72
CA VAL A 527 0.80 33.01 9.58
C VAL A 527 2.31 33.14 9.66
N LEU A 528 2.99 32.00 9.80
CA LEU A 528 4.44 31.91 9.77
C LEU A 528 4.85 31.42 8.38
N VAL A 529 5.65 32.22 7.68
CA VAL A 529 6.20 31.90 6.36
C VAL A 529 7.69 31.64 6.51
N LEU A 530 8.08 30.40 6.27
CA LEU A 530 9.42 29.89 6.49
C LEU A 530 10.00 29.31 5.18
N THR A 531 11.31 29.40 5.06
CA THR A 531 12.09 28.67 4.04
C THR A 531 12.26 27.20 4.44
N SER A 532 12.74 26.37 3.51
CA SER A 532 13.11 24.97 3.77
C SER A 532 14.16 24.82 4.89
N HIS A 533 14.90 25.88 5.22
CA HIS A 533 15.88 25.93 6.30
C HIS A 533 15.31 26.35 7.66
N LEU A 534 13.99 26.49 7.81
CA LEU A 534 13.30 27.04 8.99
C LEU A 534 13.71 28.48 9.34
N LYS A 535 14.11 29.27 8.34
CA LYS A 535 14.37 30.70 8.50
C LYS A 535 13.17 31.51 8.01
N PRO A 536 12.90 32.69 8.61
CA PRO A 536 11.96 33.66 8.06
C PRO A 536 12.15 33.88 6.57
N SER A 537 11.04 33.89 5.85
CA SER A 537 11.00 34.01 4.40
C SER A 537 11.14 35.46 3.94
N ASP A 538 12.02 35.72 2.95
CA ASP A 538 12.20 37.05 2.31
C ASP A 538 11.06 37.45 1.34
N LEU A 539 9.86 36.90 1.51
CA LEU A 539 8.73 37.24 0.65
C LEU A 539 8.24 38.65 0.95
N SER A 540 8.11 39.48 -0.10
CA SER A 540 7.57 40.82 0.03
C SER A 540 6.09 40.82 0.39
N SER A 541 5.31 39.88 -0.15
CA SER A 541 3.87 39.86 0.09
C SER A 541 3.26 38.46 -0.02
N ILE A 542 2.18 38.24 0.73
CA ILE A 542 1.31 37.05 0.66
C ILE A 542 -0.15 37.50 0.53
N ASP A 543 -1.02 36.64 -0.02
CA ASP A 543 -2.47 36.88 -0.02
C ASP A 543 -3.13 35.89 0.94
N ILE A 544 -4.10 36.35 1.72
CA ILE A 544 -4.82 35.52 2.69
C ILE A 544 -6.31 35.72 2.46
N TYR A 545 -7.10 34.65 2.49
CA TYR A 545 -8.55 34.79 2.57
C TYR A 545 -9.15 33.73 3.47
N MET A 546 -10.34 34.02 3.99
CA MET A 546 -11.12 33.07 4.78
C MET A 546 -12.37 32.65 4.04
N LYS A 547 -12.69 31.35 4.12
CA LYS A 547 -13.93 30.76 3.65
C LYS A 547 -14.82 30.37 4.81
N ASP A 548 -16.13 30.58 4.67
CA ASP A 548 -17.13 30.07 5.60
C ASP A 548 -17.41 28.56 5.42
N GLY A 549 -18.30 28.02 6.25
CA GLY A 549 -18.72 26.60 6.20
C GLY A 549 -19.35 26.15 4.88
N ASP A 550 -19.88 27.08 4.08
CA ASP A 550 -20.45 26.82 2.76
C ASP A 550 -19.44 27.04 1.62
N GLY A 551 -18.21 27.42 1.96
CA GLY A 551 -17.12 27.67 1.01
C GLY A 551 -17.09 29.08 0.40
N ASN A 552 -17.93 30.01 0.86
CA ASN A 552 -17.95 31.40 0.39
C ASN A 552 -16.75 32.16 0.98
N ARG A 553 -16.11 33.02 0.18
CA ARG A 553 -15.02 33.88 0.68
C ARG A 553 -15.60 35.06 1.45
N VAL A 554 -15.28 35.16 2.74
CA VAL A 554 -15.84 36.16 3.67
C VAL A 554 -14.94 37.39 3.82
N LYS A 555 -13.62 37.19 3.86
CA LYS A 555 -12.63 38.28 3.96
C LYS A 555 -11.36 37.90 3.22
N GLU A 556 -10.71 38.89 2.63
CA GLU A 556 -9.44 38.77 1.90
C GLU A 556 -8.48 39.89 2.30
N TRP A 557 -7.22 39.53 2.48
CA TRP A 557 -6.08 40.39 2.75
C TRP A 557 -5.12 40.25 1.59
N ASN A 558 -5.07 41.28 0.74
CA ASN A 558 -4.29 41.26 -0.50
C ASN A 558 -2.92 41.91 -0.29
N ARG A 559 -1.88 41.22 -0.75
CA ARG A 559 -0.48 41.64 -0.74
C ARG A 559 0.01 42.14 0.63
N VAL A 560 -0.26 41.39 1.68
CA VAL A 560 0.20 41.73 3.03
C VAL A 560 1.65 41.30 3.23
N GLU A 561 2.42 42.11 3.94
CA GLU A 561 3.85 41.88 4.12
C GLU A 561 4.11 41.15 5.46
N PRO A 562 4.66 39.93 5.45
CA PRO A 562 5.01 39.22 6.68
C PRO A 562 6.30 39.80 7.29
N VAL A 563 6.17 40.57 8.37
CA VAL A 563 7.32 41.15 9.09
C VAL A 563 8.07 40.04 9.81
N ARG A 564 9.37 39.88 9.53
CA ARG A 564 10.22 38.78 10.04
C ARG A 564 9.61 37.39 9.77
N GLY A 565 8.91 37.24 8.65
CA GLY A 565 8.27 35.99 8.26
C GLY A 565 6.98 35.68 9.03
N VAL A 566 6.42 36.63 9.79
CA VAL A 566 5.15 36.46 10.50
C VAL A 566 4.15 37.53 10.10
N TYR A 567 2.91 37.13 9.83
CA TYR A 567 1.76 38.03 9.69
C TYR A 567 0.72 37.67 10.75
N SER A 568 0.15 38.66 11.43
CA SER A 568 -0.89 38.45 12.45
C SER A 568 -2.05 39.42 12.22
N ASP A 569 -3.29 38.94 12.31
CA ASP A 569 -4.48 39.76 12.14
C ASP A 569 -5.70 39.11 12.82
N GLU A 570 -6.84 39.80 12.77
CA GLU A 570 -8.11 39.35 13.32
C GLU A 570 -9.30 39.48 12.35
N LEU A 571 -10.28 38.60 12.53
CA LEU A 571 -11.60 38.67 11.88
C LEU A 571 -12.69 38.58 12.94
N GLU A 572 -13.54 39.60 13.01
CA GLU A 572 -14.77 39.55 13.80
C GLU A 572 -15.87 38.80 13.02
N LEU A 573 -16.41 37.73 13.62
CA LEU A 573 -17.51 36.97 13.04
C LEU A 573 -18.82 37.74 13.22
N SER A 574 -19.72 37.62 12.24
CA SER A 574 -21.10 38.12 12.37
C SER A 574 -21.79 37.50 13.59
N THR A 575 -22.83 38.17 14.11
CA THR A 575 -23.74 37.61 15.12
C THR A 575 -24.58 36.45 14.59
N GLN A 576 -24.68 36.31 13.26
CA GLN A 576 -25.32 35.19 12.57
C GLN A 576 -24.42 34.71 11.41
N PRO A 577 -23.29 34.05 11.71
CA PRO A 577 -22.41 33.51 10.69
C PRO A 577 -22.93 32.15 10.20
N VAL A 578 -22.46 31.71 9.04
CA VAL A 578 -22.64 30.31 8.60
C VAL A 578 -21.91 29.40 9.59
N LEU A 579 -22.63 28.44 10.16
CA LEU A 579 -22.04 27.46 11.08
C LEU A 579 -21.32 26.34 10.29
N GLY A 580 -20.35 25.68 10.92
CA GLY A 580 -19.59 24.60 10.31
C GLY A 580 -18.08 24.87 10.28
N ASP A 581 -17.37 24.18 9.39
CA ASP A 581 -15.91 24.28 9.29
C ASP A 581 -15.49 25.40 8.34
N TRP A 582 -14.87 26.42 8.92
CA TRP A 582 -14.28 27.55 8.23
C TRP A 582 -12.82 27.26 7.90
N GLU A 583 -12.32 27.91 6.85
CA GLU A 583 -10.96 27.69 6.35
C GLU A 583 -10.22 29.01 6.17
N ILE A 584 -9.00 29.10 6.73
CA ILE A 584 -8.02 30.16 6.44
C ILE A 584 -7.12 29.63 5.33
N VAL A 585 -7.09 30.31 4.19
CA VAL A 585 -6.23 29.96 3.05
C VAL A 585 -5.20 31.06 2.84
N VAL A 586 -3.93 30.66 2.81
CA VAL A 586 -2.79 31.53 2.55
C VAL A 586 -2.18 31.17 1.21
N LYS A 587 -2.03 32.18 0.35
CA LYS A 587 -1.34 32.09 -0.93
C LYS A 587 0.05 32.70 -0.82
N ALA A 588 1.07 31.87 -0.98
CA ALA A 588 2.47 32.30 -0.96
C ALA A 588 3.22 31.66 -2.14
N SER A 589 3.87 32.47 -2.98
CA SER A 589 4.65 31.99 -4.15
C SER A 589 3.89 31.01 -5.07
N GLY A 590 2.59 31.28 -5.31
CA GLY A 590 1.73 30.43 -6.15
C GLY A 590 1.27 29.12 -5.49
N GLN A 591 1.56 28.91 -4.20
CA GLN A 591 1.09 27.76 -3.42
C GLN A 591 -0.05 28.18 -2.48
N GLU A 592 -0.99 27.27 -2.22
CA GLU A 592 -2.08 27.47 -1.28
C GLU A 592 -1.88 26.58 -0.04
N PHE A 593 -2.00 27.17 1.14
CA PHE A 593 -1.92 26.49 2.44
C PHE A 593 -3.20 26.76 3.22
N THR A 594 -3.77 25.72 3.84
CA THR A 594 -5.08 25.82 4.48
C THR A 594 -5.05 25.36 5.92
N LYS A 595 -5.76 26.09 6.79
CA LYS A 595 -6.03 25.72 8.18
C LYS A 595 -7.52 25.82 8.46
N LYS A 596 -8.11 24.79 9.06
CA LYS A 596 -9.53 24.76 9.39
C LYS A 596 -9.79 25.08 10.86
N PHE A 597 -10.92 25.73 11.12
CA PHE A 597 -11.49 25.93 12.46
C PHE A 597 -13.01 25.87 12.38
N THR A 598 -13.70 25.57 13.48
CA THR A 598 -15.17 25.42 13.46
C THR A 598 -15.87 26.64 14.03
N VAL A 599 -16.97 27.06 13.43
CA VAL A 599 -17.90 28.04 13.98
C VAL A 599 -19.18 27.32 14.36
N ALA A 600 -19.53 27.35 15.66
CA ALA A 600 -20.69 26.66 16.18
C ALA A 600 -21.25 27.39 17.40
N GLU A 601 -22.54 27.22 17.64
CA GLU A 601 -23.14 27.60 18.92
C GLU A 601 -22.78 26.54 19.96
N TYR A 602 -22.08 26.93 21.02
CA TYR A 602 -21.71 26.03 22.11
C TYR A 602 -21.75 26.71 23.46
N VAL A 603 -21.90 25.89 24.48
CA VAL A 603 -21.73 26.28 25.88
C VAL A 603 -20.44 25.64 26.39
N LEU A 604 -19.60 26.43 27.05
CA LEU A 604 -18.36 25.91 27.61
C LEU A 604 -18.65 24.82 28.65
N PRO A 605 -17.97 23.66 28.56
CA PRO A 605 -18.11 22.62 29.56
C PRO A 605 -17.58 23.14 30.90
N LYS A 606 -18.37 22.99 31.96
CA LYS A 606 -17.99 23.44 33.31
C LYS A 606 -17.10 22.44 34.05
N PHE A 607 -17.11 21.20 33.61
CA PHE A 607 -16.33 20.12 34.18
C PHE A 607 -15.86 19.16 33.11
N GLU A 608 -14.70 18.56 33.35
CA GLU A 608 -14.13 17.52 32.52
C GLU A 608 -14.48 16.16 33.10
N VAL A 609 -14.87 15.23 32.23
CA VAL A 609 -15.03 13.82 32.56
C VAL A 609 -13.89 13.06 31.90
N THR A 610 -13.10 12.36 32.70
CA THR A 610 -12.05 11.48 32.20
C THR A 610 -12.37 10.05 32.58
N LEU A 611 -12.29 9.17 31.59
CA LEU A 611 -12.55 7.75 31.73
C LEU A 611 -11.22 6.98 31.73
N GLU A 612 -10.94 6.27 32.82
CA GLU A 612 -9.79 5.38 32.98
C GLU A 612 -10.27 3.94 32.73
N VAL A 613 -9.95 3.42 31.55
CA VAL A 613 -10.20 2.04 31.11
C VAL A 613 -8.84 1.48 30.67
N PRO A 614 -8.50 0.21 30.98
CA PRO A 614 -7.30 -0.39 30.43
C PRO A 614 -7.36 -0.35 28.90
N PRO A 615 -6.25 -0.07 28.20
CA PRO A 615 -6.25 0.00 26.75
C PRO A 615 -6.37 -1.39 26.09
N HIS A 616 -5.93 -2.44 26.78
CA HIS A 616 -5.83 -3.81 26.27
C HIS A 616 -6.25 -4.84 27.33
N VAL A 617 -7.02 -5.85 26.92
CA VAL A 617 -7.53 -6.97 27.73
C VAL A 617 -7.42 -8.25 26.90
N THR A 618 -7.42 -9.43 27.55
CA THR A 618 -7.45 -10.72 26.84
C THR A 618 -8.75 -11.47 27.08
N PHE A 619 -9.12 -12.39 26.19
CA PHE A 619 -10.30 -13.23 26.39
C PHE A 619 -10.23 -14.09 27.68
N LYS A 620 -9.03 -14.49 28.10
CA LYS A 620 -8.81 -15.26 29.33
C LYS A 620 -8.94 -14.40 30.60
N ASP A 621 -8.43 -13.17 30.55
CA ASP A 621 -8.45 -12.21 31.66
C ASP A 621 -9.43 -11.06 31.33
N SER A 622 -10.71 -11.37 31.16
CA SER A 622 -11.72 -10.45 30.61
C SER A 622 -12.28 -9.41 31.59
N LYS A 623 -11.91 -9.50 32.87
CA LYS A 623 -12.41 -8.63 33.95
C LYS A 623 -11.48 -7.44 34.19
N PHE A 624 -12.04 -6.24 34.24
CA PHE A 624 -11.27 -5.03 34.49
C PHE A 624 -12.08 -3.94 35.20
N PRO A 625 -11.42 -3.09 36.01
CA PRO A 625 -12.04 -1.91 36.59
C PRO A 625 -12.13 -0.78 35.57
N VAL A 626 -13.27 -0.10 35.54
CA VAL A 626 -13.52 1.15 34.83
C VAL A 626 -13.70 2.24 35.86
N THR A 627 -12.87 3.29 35.79
CA THR A 627 -12.91 4.41 36.73
C THR A 627 -13.32 5.69 36.01
N VAL A 628 -14.40 6.31 36.47
CA VAL A 628 -14.86 7.62 36.01
C VAL A 628 -14.34 8.67 36.98
N ARG A 629 -13.67 9.70 36.46
CA ARG A 629 -13.32 10.89 37.23
C ARG A 629 -13.99 12.11 36.63
N ALA A 630 -14.58 12.93 37.48
CA ALA A 630 -15.22 14.17 37.08
C ALA A 630 -14.73 15.30 37.98
N LYS A 631 -14.18 16.35 37.37
CA LYS A 631 -13.68 17.53 38.08
C LYS A 631 -14.08 18.80 37.34
N TYR A 632 -14.39 19.85 38.08
CA TYR A 632 -14.60 21.16 37.49
C TYR A 632 -13.31 21.70 36.85
N THR A 633 -13.45 22.67 35.94
CA THR A 633 -12.30 23.32 35.28
C THR A 633 -11.31 23.97 36.26
N TYR A 634 -11.77 24.34 37.46
CA TYR A 634 -10.96 24.86 38.56
C TYR A 634 -10.46 23.77 39.55
N GLY A 635 -10.60 22.48 39.19
CA GLY A 635 -9.95 21.36 39.87
C GLY A 635 -10.74 20.66 40.98
N ARG A 636 -11.87 21.20 41.46
CA ARG A 636 -12.68 20.54 42.51
C ARG A 636 -13.48 19.33 41.99
N PRO A 637 -13.77 18.33 42.83
CA PRO A 637 -14.54 17.15 42.45
C PRO A 637 -16.01 17.47 42.14
N VAL A 638 -16.58 16.81 41.14
CA VAL A 638 -18.01 16.90 40.77
C VAL A 638 -18.80 15.81 41.51
N LYS A 639 -19.93 16.19 42.11
CA LYS A 639 -20.90 15.26 42.70
C LYS A 639 -22.05 15.00 41.73
N GLY A 640 -22.36 13.73 41.50
CA GLY A 640 -23.34 13.35 40.48
C GLY A 640 -23.51 11.85 40.31
N GLU A 641 -24.19 11.48 39.22
CA GLU A 641 -24.37 10.10 38.76
C GLU A 641 -23.70 9.91 37.40
N ALA A 642 -23.01 8.78 37.21
CA ALA A 642 -22.35 8.42 35.96
C ALA A 642 -22.96 7.15 35.38
N THR A 643 -23.42 7.22 34.14
CA THR A 643 -23.95 6.10 33.36
C THR A 643 -22.90 5.66 32.35
N ILE A 644 -22.40 4.43 32.47
CA ILE A 644 -21.38 3.85 31.61
C ILE A 644 -22.05 2.83 30.69
N SER A 645 -21.87 2.99 29.38
CA SER A 645 -22.39 2.11 28.34
C SER A 645 -21.24 1.42 27.62
N MET A 646 -21.29 0.10 27.49
CA MET A 646 -20.24 -0.70 26.86
C MET A 646 -20.81 -1.51 25.68
N TYR A 647 -20.16 -1.45 24.52
CA TYR A 647 -20.58 -2.20 23.32
C TYR A 647 -19.41 -2.47 22.36
N PRO A 648 -19.45 -3.57 21.57
CA PRO A 648 -18.41 -3.86 20.59
C PRO A 648 -18.52 -2.96 19.35
N ARG A 649 -17.38 -2.61 18.77
CA ARG A 649 -17.33 -1.94 17.47
C ARG A 649 -17.41 -2.98 16.36
N PHE A 650 -18.52 -2.97 15.63
CA PHE A 650 -18.66 -3.74 14.40
C PHE A 650 -18.05 -2.96 13.22
N VAL A 651 -17.16 -3.60 12.47
CA VAL A 651 -16.64 -3.06 11.22
C VAL A 651 -16.95 -4.10 10.14
N SER A 652 -17.96 -3.81 9.32
CA SER A 652 -18.27 -4.59 8.12
C SER A 652 -18.64 -3.63 7.00
N ASP A 653 -17.97 -3.75 5.87
CA ASP A 653 -18.21 -2.90 4.70
C ASP A 653 -19.43 -3.35 3.89
N VAL A 654 -20.00 -4.51 4.23
CA VAL A 654 -21.05 -5.20 3.44
C VAL A 654 -22.31 -5.47 4.26
N LEU A 655 -22.19 -5.58 5.58
CA LEU A 655 -23.31 -5.88 6.49
C LEU A 655 -23.60 -4.66 7.38
N GLN A 656 -24.89 -4.38 7.60
CA GLN A 656 -25.27 -3.45 8.66
C GLN A 656 -24.77 -4.01 10.00
N PRO A 657 -24.23 -3.15 10.90
CA PRO A 657 -23.81 -3.60 12.21
C PRO A 657 -25.00 -4.26 12.91
N VAL A 658 -24.82 -5.50 13.37
CA VAL A 658 -25.82 -6.18 14.18
C VAL A 658 -26.00 -5.36 15.45
N TYR A 659 -27.21 -4.85 15.69
CA TYR A 659 -27.50 -4.08 16.89
C TYR A 659 -27.58 -5.03 18.08
N ASP A 660 -26.49 -5.11 18.83
CA ASP A 660 -26.47 -5.73 20.15
C ASP A 660 -26.72 -4.64 21.21
N PRO A 661 -27.65 -4.86 22.17
CA PRO A 661 -27.96 -3.86 23.18
C PRO A 661 -26.72 -3.57 24.03
N PRO A 662 -26.34 -2.30 24.21
CA PRO A 662 -25.20 -1.93 25.05
C PRO A 662 -25.46 -2.31 26.52
N VAL A 663 -24.38 -2.68 27.21
CA VAL A 663 -24.43 -2.98 28.64
C VAL A 663 -24.28 -1.69 29.42
N HIS A 664 -25.24 -1.39 30.29
CA HIS A 664 -25.25 -0.16 31.09
C HIS A 664 -24.97 -0.45 32.58
N LYS A 665 -24.08 0.34 33.19
CA LYS A 665 -23.89 0.39 34.65
C LYS A 665 -23.93 1.83 35.15
N VAL A 666 -24.71 2.08 36.19
CA VAL A 666 -24.88 3.41 36.81
C VAL A 666 -24.19 3.44 38.16
N ILE A 667 -23.38 4.47 38.40
CA ILE A 667 -22.66 4.69 39.66
C ILE A 667 -22.83 6.11 40.18
N LYS A 668 -22.79 6.28 41.50
CA LYS A 668 -22.69 7.61 42.12
C LYS A 668 -21.23 8.01 42.22
N ILE A 669 -20.93 9.28 41.92
CA ILE A 669 -19.57 9.82 41.94
C ILE A 669 -19.49 11.04 42.87
N ASP A 670 -18.42 11.11 43.65
CA ASP A 670 -17.97 12.32 44.36
C ASP A 670 -16.53 12.61 43.92
N GLY A 671 -16.41 13.12 42.70
CA GLY A 671 -15.15 13.29 41.97
C GLY A 671 -14.61 12.03 41.31
N LYS A 672 -14.78 10.85 41.93
CA LYS A 672 -14.32 9.55 41.42
C LYS A 672 -15.34 8.45 41.70
N GLY A 673 -15.59 7.58 40.73
CA GLY A 673 -16.31 6.31 40.91
C GLY A 673 -15.67 5.18 40.12
N THR A 674 -15.72 3.96 40.64
CA THR A 674 -15.11 2.78 40.02
C THR A 674 -16.11 1.62 40.00
N THR A 675 -16.17 0.89 38.88
CA THR A 675 -17.03 -0.28 38.66
C THR A 675 -16.26 -1.31 37.87
N GLU A 676 -16.56 -2.59 38.06
CA GLU A 676 -15.94 -3.67 37.29
C GLU A 676 -16.82 -4.09 36.10
N PHE A 677 -16.19 -4.35 34.97
CA PHE A 677 -16.80 -4.91 33.76
C PHE A 677 -16.11 -6.21 33.37
N ASP A 678 -16.87 -7.11 32.76
CA ASP A 678 -16.36 -8.34 32.15
C ASP A 678 -16.65 -8.29 30.66
N ALA A 679 -15.64 -8.03 29.83
CA ALA A 679 -15.84 -7.85 28.40
C ALA A 679 -16.44 -9.08 27.70
N VAL A 680 -16.14 -10.30 28.18
CA VAL A 680 -16.59 -11.53 27.54
C VAL A 680 -17.96 -11.92 28.06
N ALA A 681 -18.15 -11.92 29.38
CA ALA A 681 -19.42 -12.32 29.98
C ALA A 681 -20.54 -11.28 29.75
N ASP A 682 -20.24 -9.99 29.88
CA ASP A 682 -21.26 -8.93 29.76
C ASP A 682 -21.71 -8.78 28.29
N LEU A 683 -20.82 -8.97 27.30
CA LEU A 683 -21.12 -8.83 25.86
C LEU A 683 -21.32 -10.17 25.13
N SER A 684 -21.21 -11.31 25.81
CA SER A 684 -21.32 -12.65 25.22
C SER A 684 -20.43 -12.85 23.98
N LEU A 685 -19.15 -12.46 24.08
CA LEU A 685 -18.20 -12.54 22.95
C LEU A 685 -17.60 -13.94 22.78
N ASN A 686 -17.47 -14.39 21.53
CA ASN A 686 -16.74 -15.61 21.16
C ASN A 686 -15.24 -15.33 20.93
N GLU A 687 -14.38 -16.31 21.21
CA GLU A 687 -12.90 -16.24 21.05
C GLU A 687 -12.44 -16.33 19.58
N ASP A 688 -12.98 -15.47 18.71
CA ASP A 688 -12.80 -15.61 17.26
C ASP A 688 -11.61 -14.77 16.75
N TYR A 689 -11.65 -13.46 17.00
CA TYR A 689 -10.72 -12.47 16.49
C TYR A 689 -10.62 -11.26 17.43
N GLU A 690 -9.58 -10.44 17.25
CA GLU A 690 -9.38 -9.23 18.05
C GLU A 690 -10.46 -8.19 17.77
N ARG A 691 -11.06 -7.62 18.82
CA ARG A 691 -12.16 -6.66 18.69
C ARG A 691 -11.92 -5.42 19.53
N GLN A 692 -12.40 -4.29 19.04
CA GLN A 692 -12.42 -3.04 19.80
C GLN A 692 -13.78 -2.90 20.50
N ILE A 693 -13.77 -2.67 21.81
CA ILE A 693 -14.93 -2.31 22.62
C ILE A 693 -14.92 -0.80 22.86
N LEU A 694 -16.08 -0.17 22.74
CA LEU A 694 -16.30 1.24 23.00
C LEU A 694 -17.03 1.42 24.33
N PHE A 695 -16.64 2.48 25.05
CA PHE A 695 -17.26 2.92 26.29
C PHE A 695 -17.75 4.34 26.11
N ASP A 696 -19.04 4.55 26.37
CA ASP A 696 -19.64 5.88 26.42
C ASP A 696 -20.10 6.16 27.85
N VAL A 697 -19.62 7.25 28.42
CA VAL A 697 -19.95 7.66 29.79
C VAL A 697 -20.65 8.99 29.76
N VAL A 698 -21.80 9.06 30.43
CA VAL A 698 -22.55 10.30 30.65
C VAL A 698 -22.59 10.57 32.14
N VAL A 699 -22.02 11.70 32.57
CA VAL A 699 -22.02 12.14 33.96
C VAL A 699 -23.01 13.28 34.12
N LYS A 700 -23.97 13.11 35.04
CA LYS A 700 -24.98 14.09 35.41
C LYS A 700 -24.67 14.71 36.77
N GLU A 701 -24.51 16.03 36.81
CA GLU A 701 -24.25 16.81 38.03
C GLU A 701 -25.53 16.96 38.89
N ASP A 702 -25.41 16.76 40.22
CA ASP A 702 -26.56 16.81 41.14
C ASP A 702 -27.22 18.19 41.26
N LEU A 703 -26.43 19.28 41.23
CA LEU A 703 -26.93 20.63 41.49
C LEU A 703 -27.60 21.27 40.28
N THR A 704 -26.95 21.17 39.11
CA THR A 704 -27.40 21.87 37.90
C THR A 704 -28.14 20.95 36.93
N GLY A 705 -28.10 19.63 37.14
CA GLY A 705 -28.63 18.63 36.22
C GLY A 705 -27.89 18.55 34.88
N ARG A 706 -26.73 19.22 34.74
CA ARG A 706 -25.96 19.23 33.50
C ARG A 706 -25.26 17.91 33.28
N GLU A 707 -25.19 17.51 32.01
CA GLU A 707 -24.59 16.26 31.58
C GLU A 707 -23.34 16.52 30.74
N GLN A 708 -22.30 15.73 30.96
CA GLN A 708 -21.08 15.74 30.16
C GLN A 708 -20.73 14.32 29.74
N ASN A 709 -20.36 14.16 28.48
CA ASN A 709 -19.97 12.86 27.93
C ASN A 709 -18.45 12.70 27.83
N SER A 710 -18.01 11.45 27.91
CA SER A 710 -16.64 11.04 27.58
C SER A 710 -16.68 9.65 26.97
N THR A 711 -15.79 9.41 26.02
CA THR A 711 -15.66 8.10 25.37
C THR A 711 -14.28 7.50 25.62
N ALA A 712 -14.20 6.18 25.67
CA ALA A 712 -12.95 5.43 25.66
C ALA A 712 -13.09 4.16 24.82
N SER A 713 -11.95 3.55 24.50
CA SER A 713 -11.93 2.29 23.76
C SER A 713 -10.95 1.32 24.39
N LEU A 714 -11.28 0.04 24.33
CA LEU A 714 -10.50 -1.09 24.80
C LEU A 714 -10.32 -2.09 23.65
N TRP A 715 -9.16 -2.72 23.56
CA TRP A 715 -8.96 -3.85 22.65
C TRP A 715 -8.99 -5.18 23.42
N VAL A 716 -9.71 -6.15 22.88
CA VAL A 716 -9.73 -7.53 23.37
C VAL A 716 -8.90 -8.39 22.44
N HIS A 717 -7.82 -8.95 22.97
CA HIS A 717 -6.84 -9.76 22.24
C HIS A 717 -6.98 -11.24 22.57
N ARG A 718 -6.68 -12.10 21.58
CA ARG A 718 -6.64 -13.56 21.78
C ARG A 718 -5.51 -13.99 22.70
N HIS A 719 -4.34 -13.40 22.51
CA HIS A 719 -3.14 -13.73 23.27
C HIS A 719 -2.67 -12.54 24.11
N LYS A 720 -2.00 -12.82 25.23
CA LYS A 720 -1.47 -11.80 26.15
C LYS A 720 -0.23 -11.09 25.61
N TYR A 721 0.53 -11.79 24.78
CA TYR A 721 1.80 -11.33 24.24
C TYR A 721 1.70 -11.11 22.74
N LYS A 722 2.56 -10.25 22.22
CA LYS A 722 2.72 -9.97 20.80
C LYS A 722 4.18 -10.06 20.43
N LEU A 723 4.46 -10.70 19.29
CA LEU A 723 5.79 -10.74 18.70
C LEU A 723 5.84 -9.75 17.54
N GLU A 724 6.88 -8.94 17.47
CA GLU A 724 7.05 -8.00 16.37
C GLU A 724 8.47 -8.12 15.84
N LEU A 725 8.62 -8.27 14.53
CA LEU A 725 9.92 -8.34 13.88
C LEU A 725 10.25 -7.00 13.24
N ASP A 726 11.21 -6.29 13.81
CA ASP A 726 11.78 -5.08 13.27
C ASP A 726 12.94 -5.47 12.33
N LYS A 727 12.70 -5.33 11.03
CA LYS A 727 13.67 -5.65 9.98
C LYS A 727 14.65 -4.49 9.81
N THR A 728 15.95 -4.77 9.76
CA THR A 728 16.94 -3.72 9.42
C THR A 728 17.03 -3.45 7.94
N SER A 729 16.38 -4.23 7.08
CA SER A 729 16.27 -3.95 5.66
C SER A 729 15.14 -4.79 5.05
N GLU A 730 14.51 -4.29 3.99
CA GLU A 730 13.54 -5.10 3.23
C GLU A 730 14.21 -6.25 2.47
N PHE A 731 15.47 -6.05 2.09
CA PHE A 731 16.25 -6.97 1.29
C PHE A 731 17.56 -7.31 2.00
N PHE A 732 17.87 -8.60 2.12
CA PHE A 732 19.20 -8.98 2.60
C PHE A 732 20.20 -9.02 1.44
N LYS A 733 21.49 -8.87 1.76
CA LYS A 733 22.58 -8.97 0.79
C LYS A 733 23.27 -10.32 0.93
N PRO A 734 23.22 -11.20 -0.09
CA PRO A 734 23.89 -12.49 -0.02
C PRO A 734 25.36 -12.36 0.35
N GLY A 735 25.82 -13.14 1.33
CA GLY A 735 27.20 -13.09 1.82
C GLY A 735 27.52 -12.00 2.85
N LEU A 736 26.57 -11.12 3.20
CA LEU A 736 26.70 -10.12 4.28
C LEU A 736 25.73 -10.43 5.43
N LYS A 737 26.07 -9.97 6.64
CA LYS A 737 25.24 -10.18 7.84
C LYS A 737 23.92 -9.41 7.70
N TYR A 738 22.80 -10.11 7.88
CA TYR A 738 21.48 -9.49 7.98
C TYR A 738 21.01 -9.52 9.43
N THR A 739 20.67 -8.35 9.95
CA THR A 739 20.18 -8.16 11.32
C THR A 739 18.68 -7.98 11.34
N ALA A 740 18.00 -8.56 12.32
CA ALA A 740 16.62 -8.22 12.63
C ALA A 740 16.45 -8.19 14.15
N PHE A 741 15.50 -7.39 14.63
CA PHE A 741 15.21 -7.30 16.05
C PHE A 741 13.83 -7.90 16.31
N LEU A 742 13.78 -8.97 17.10
CA LEU A 742 12.52 -9.55 17.52
C LEU A 742 12.12 -8.94 18.87
N ARG A 743 10.97 -8.27 18.88
CA ARG A 743 10.41 -7.61 20.05
C ARG A 743 9.27 -8.44 20.63
N LEU A 744 9.42 -8.87 21.87
CA LEU A 744 8.39 -9.50 22.69
C LEU A 744 7.81 -8.46 23.64
N VAL A 745 6.58 -8.05 23.37
CA VAL A 745 5.90 -6.99 24.13
C VAL A 745 4.50 -7.43 24.53
N HIS A 746 4.01 -6.83 25.60
CA HIS A 746 2.58 -6.76 25.86
C HIS A 746 1.91 -5.87 24.82
N HIS A 747 0.59 -5.97 24.69
CA HIS A 747 -0.17 -5.09 23.79
C HIS A 747 -0.08 -3.61 24.17
N ASP A 748 0.34 -3.27 25.39
CA ASP A 748 0.64 -1.90 25.83
C ASP A 748 1.98 -1.37 25.30
N GLY A 749 2.80 -2.22 24.67
CA GLY A 749 4.17 -1.90 24.24
C GLY A 749 5.23 -2.06 25.34
N VAL A 750 4.82 -2.39 26.57
CA VAL A 750 5.74 -2.70 27.66
C VAL A 750 6.47 -4.02 27.35
N PRO A 751 7.81 -4.07 27.45
CA PRO A 751 8.57 -5.29 27.20
C PRO A 751 8.23 -6.38 28.22
N VAL A 752 8.15 -7.63 27.74
CA VAL A 752 7.93 -8.79 28.61
C VAL A 752 9.24 -9.14 29.30
N ILE A 753 9.22 -9.26 30.62
CA ILE A 753 10.39 -9.69 31.41
C ILE A 753 10.12 -11.10 31.92
N ASP A 754 10.75 -12.09 31.31
CA ASP A 754 10.64 -13.49 31.70
C ASP A 754 12.03 -14.16 31.73
N ARG A 755 12.40 -14.71 32.89
CA ARG A 755 13.70 -15.39 33.07
C ARG A 755 13.61 -16.91 32.94
N THR A 756 12.41 -17.45 32.78
CA THR A 756 12.14 -18.89 32.81
C THR A 756 11.95 -19.45 31.40
N ASN A 757 11.09 -18.83 30.58
CA ASN A 757 10.82 -19.31 29.24
C ASN A 757 11.76 -18.70 28.20
N LYS A 758 11.99 -19.43 27.11
CA LYS A 758 12.81 -19.00 25.98
C LYS A 758 11.93 -18.79 24.75
N ILE A 759 12.33 -17.84 23.90
CA ILE A 759 11.71 -17.63 22.59
C ILE A 759 12.34 -18.60 21.60
N LYS A 760 11.52 -19.34 20.86
CA LYS A 760 12.01 -20.17 19.75
C LYS A 760 11.89 -19.36 18.47
N VAL A 761 12.96 -19.30 17.70
CA VAL A 761 13.01 -18.64 16.40
C VAL A 761 13.36 -19.69 15.36
N ARG A 762 12.48 -19.89 14.37
CA ARG A 762 12.72 -20.76 13.22
C ARG A 762 13.05 -19.88 12.01
N TYR A 763 14.13 -20.19 11.32
CA TYR A 763 14.50 -19.44 10.11
C TYR A 763 15.20 -20.33 9.09
N GLY A 764 15.10 -19.95 7.82
CA GLY A 764 15.75 -20.66 6.72
C GLY A 764 15.91 -19.79 5.49
N TYR A 765 16.83 -20.20 4.61
CA TYR A 765 17.18 -19.46 3.39
C TYR A 765 16.45 -19.97 2.13
N SER A 766 15.41 -20.77 2.33
CA SER A 766 14.64 -21.50 1.31
C SER A 766 13.14 -21.36 1.59
N TYR A 767 12.32 -21.71 0.61
CA TYR A 767 10.87 -21.84 0.78
C TYR A 767 10.48 -23.15 1.47
N ASP A 768 11.39 -24.12 1.55
CA ASP A 768 11.15 -25.37 2.25
C ASP A 768 11.33 -25.19 3.76
N GLU A 769 10.23 -25.29 4.51
CA GLU A 769 10.20 -25.14 5.97
C GLU A 769 10.98 -26.25 6.71
N ASN A 770 11.23 -27.38 6.05
CA ASN A 770 11.97 -28.49 6.65
C ASN A 770 13.47 -28.17 6.80
N GLU A 771 13.98 -27.23 6.01
CA GLU A 771 15.38 -26.78 6.08
C GLU A 771 15.60 -25.71 7.17
N TYR A 772 14.55 -25.32 7.92
CA TYR A 772 14.63 -24.22 8.86
C TYR A 772 15.37 -24.64 10.12
N VAL A 773 16.35 -23.84 10.51
CA VAL A 773 17.07 -23.99 11.77
C VAL A 773 16.24 -23.37 12.88
N THR A 774 16.15 -24.08 14.01
CA THR A 774 15.47 -23.59 15.21
C THR A 774 16.51 -23.17 16.24
N GLU A 775 16.46 -21.91 16.65
CA GLU A 775 17.29 -21.35 17.72
C GLU A 775 16.43 -20.91 18.89
N GLN A 776 17.02 -20.93 20.10
CA GLN A 776 16.34 -20.52 21.31
C GLN A 776 17.07 -19.35 21.97
N TYR A 777 16.33 -18.29 22.24
CA TYR A 777 16.86 -17.07 22.82
C TYR A 777 16.24 -16.82 24.20
N PRO A 778 17.04 -16.38 25.19
CA PRO A 778 16.50 -15.86 26.44
C PRO A 778 15.77 -14.53 26.18
N VAL A 779 14.70 -14.26 26.93
CA VAL A 779 14.03 -12.97 26.86
C VAL A 779 14.93 -11.92 27.52
N SER A 780 15.28 -10.86 26.80
CA SER A 780 16.09 -9.78 27.34
C SER A 780 15.26 -8.87 28.26
N ASP A 781 15.89 -8.19 29.21
CA ASP A 781 15.19 -7.27 30.12
C ASP A 781 14.47 -6.12 29.37
N ASN A 782 14.93 -5.80 28.15
CA ASN A 782 14.32 -4.79 27.28
C ASN A 782 13.28 -5.39 26.30
N GLY A 783 12.99 -6.70 26.38
CA GLY A 783 12.04 -7.39 25.49
C GLY A 783 12.45 -7.43 24.02
N VAL A 784 13.69 -7.07 23.68
CA VAL A 784 14.21 -7.03 22.30
C VAL A 784 15.39 -7.98 22.17
N ILE A 785 15.33 -8.83 21.15
CA ILE A 785 16.35 -9.83 20.84
C ILE A 785 16.95 -9.50 19.49
N GLU A 786 18.28 -9.37 19.44
CA GLU A 786 19.01 -9.19 18.19
C GLU A 786 19.22 -10.54 17.52
N LEU A 787 18.65 -10.70 16.33
CA LEU A 787 18.78 -11.87 15.47
C LEU A 787 19.80 -11.58 14.38
N ASN A 788 20.82 -12.42 14.30
CA ASN A 788 21.94 -12.28 13.37
C ASN A 788 21.93 -13.41 12.35
N PHE A 789 21.54 -13.11 11.13
CA PHE A 789 21.46 -14.06 10.02
C PHE A 789 22.65 -13.90 9.08
N TYR A 790 23.20 -15.02 8.62
CA TYR A 790 24.32 -15.08 7.68
C TYR A 790 23.88 -15.78 6.40
N PRO A 791 23.19 -15.07 5.50
CA PRO A 791 22.71 -15.64 4.25
C PRO A 791 23.88 -16.13 3.37
N PRO A 792 23.86 -17.40 2.91
CA PRO A 792 24.84 -17.90 1.96
C PRO A 792 24.72 -17.16 0.63
N VAL A 793 25.78 -17.19 -0.19
CA VAL A 793 25.86 -16.46 -1.47
C VAL A 793 24.72 -16.82 -2.44
N ASN A 794 24.18 -18.05 -2.36
CA ASN A 794 23.10 -18.52 -3.23
C ASN A 794 21.69 -18.39 -2.61
N ALA A 795 21.55 -17.74 -1.44
CA ALA A 795 20.25 -17.54 -0.81
C ALA A 795 19.38 -16.55 -1.60
N THR A 796 18.10 -16.88 -1.76
CA THR A 796 17.13 -16.04 -2.47
C THR A 796 16.07 -15.43 -1.55
N THR A 797 15.77 -16.12 -0.45
CA THR A 797 14.77 -15.71 0.54
C THR A 797 15.25 -16.02 1.95
N LEU A 798 14.74 -15.28 2.92
CA LEU A 798 14.91 -15.56 4.35
C LEU A 798 13.52 -15.55 5.00
N GLY A 799 13.07 -16.71 5.45
CA GLY A 799 11.87 -16.86 6.26
C GLY A 799 12.22 -16.81 7.74
N ILE A 800 11.38 -16.15 8.54
CA ILE A 800 11.56 -15.99 9.99
C ILE A 800 10.21 -16.22 10.66
N GLU A 801 10.20 -17.07 11.67
CA GLU A 801 9.05 -17.43 12.48
C GLU A 801 9.43 -17.35 13.95
N GLY A 802 8.58 -16.71 14.76
CA GLY A 802 8.77 -16.57 16.19
C GLY A 802 7.69 -17.33 16.97
N GLU A 803 8.10 -18.06 18.01
CA GLU A 803 7.20 -18.76 18.92
C GLU A 803 7.58 -18.44 20.36
N TYR A 804 6.60 -18.01 21.15
CA TYR A 804 6.70 -17.79 22.58
C TYR A 804 5.41 -18.21 23.28
N LEU A 805 5.49 -19.23 24.14
CA LEU A 805 4.36 -19.83 24.85
C LEU A 805 3.22 -20.23 23.88
N ASP A 806 2.06 -19.59 23.97
CA ASP A 806 0.88 -19.84 23.14
C ASP A 806 0.82 -18.95 21.90
N VAL A 807 1.82 -18.08 21.68
CA VAL A 807 1.92 -17.19 20.52
C VAL A 807 2.90 -17.77 19.50
N LYS A 808 2.42 -17.91 18.27
CA LYS A 808 3.20 -18.34 17.12
C LYS A 808 2.92 -17.39 15.95
N GLU A 809 3.95 -16.74 15.45
CA GLU A 809 3.82 -15.69 14.44
C GLU A 809 4.83 -15.90 13.31
N TRP A 810 4.30 -15.95 12.09
CA TRP A 810 5.09 -16.03 10.87
C TRP A 810 5.29 -14.62 10.30
N PHE A 811 6.54 -14.20 10.12
CA PHE A 811 6.84 -12.88 9.58
C PHE A 811 6.94 -12.90 8.06
N SER A 812 6.74 -11.74 7.42
CA SER A 812 6.92 -11.62 5.97
C SER A 812 8.35 -12.03 5.57
N THR A 813 8.48 -12.80 4.51
CA THR A 813 9.77 -13.25 4.00
C THR A 813 10.61 -12.05 3.54
N VAL A 814 11.93 -12.13 3.73
CA VAL A 814 12.90 -11.12 3.29
C VAL A 814 13.56 -11.64 2.02
N SER A 815 13.54 -10.86 0.94
CA SER A 815 14.13 -11.27 -0.35
C SER A 815 15.60 -10.85 -0.47
N SER A 816 16.36 -11.50 -1.37
CA SER A 816 17.74 -11.11 -1.68
C SER A 816 17.80 -9.87 -2.57
N ALA A 817 18.76 -8.98 -2.33
CA ALA A 817 19.16 -7.94 -3.27
C ALA A 817 19.83 -8.53 -4.52
N VAL A 818 19.78 -7.83 -5.66
CA VAL A 818 20.30 -8.31 -6.95
C VAL A 818 21.40 -7.40 -7.48
N SER A 819 22.54 -8.01 -7.82
CA SER A 819 23.66 -7.39 -8.53
C SER A 819 24.13 -8.31 -9.66
N PRO A 820 24.37 -7.79 -10.88
CA PRO A 820 24.98 -8.57 -11.97
C PRO A 820 26.34 -9.21 -11.66
N SER A 821 27.15 -8.59 -10.79
CA SER A 821 28.46 -9.11 -10.38
C SER A 821 28.44 -9.89 -9.06
N ASP A 822 27.25 -10.17 -8.49
CA ASP A 822 27.08 -10.77 -7.16
C ASP A 822 27.88 -10.04 -6.05
N SER A 823 28.10 -8.73 -6.24
CA SER A 823 28.87 -7.89 -5.34
C SER A 823 27.98 -6.87 -4.64
N PHE A 824 28.13 -6.76 -3.33
CA PHE A 824 27.26 -5.94 -2.49
C PHE A 824 28.08 -5.17 -1.47
N ILE A 825 27.62 -3.97 -1.13
CA ILE A 825 28.08 -3.19 0.01
C ILE A 825 26.93 -3.00 0.99
N GLN A 826 27.19 -2.88 2.29
CA GLN A 826 26.20 -2.66 3.34
C GLN A 826 26.66 -1.55 4.27
N ALA A 827 25.89 -0.47 4.38
CA ALA A 827 26.13 0.61 5.32
C ALA A 827 25.48 0.31 6.68
N ILE A 828 26.20 0.58 7.77
CA ILE A 828 25.77 0.35 9.15
C ILE A 828 26.06 1.61 9.96
N LEU A 829 25.04 2.12 10.64
CA LEU A 829 25.19 3.22 11.59
C LEU A 829 25.74 2.71 12.92
N LEU A 830 26.89 3.24 13.33
CA LEU A 830 27.53 2.89 14.61
C LEU A 830 27.12 3.83 15.74
N THR A 831 26.89 5.12 15.44
CA THR A 831 26.44 6.11 16.42
C THR A 831 25.02 5.82 16.89
N ARG A 832 24.82 5.76 18.21
CA ARG A 832 23.49 5.62 18.82
C ARG A 832 22.86 7.00 18.98
N ASP A 833 21.57 7.10 18.66
CA ASP A 833 20.74 8.31 18.82
C ASP A 833 21.40 9.59 18.27
N PRO A 834 21.68 9.66 16.95
CA PRO A 834 22.41 10.78 16.37
C PRO A 834 21.62 12.10 16.50
N MET A 835 22.32 13.17 16.85
CA MET A 835 21.75 14.50 17.10
C MET A 835 22.47 15.57 16.26
N VAL A 836 21.77 16.65 15.95
CA VAL A 836 22.36 17.79 15.25
C VAL A 836 23.53 18.38 16.05
N ASN A 837 24.63 18.66 15.36
CA ASN A 837 25.94 19.10 15.85
C ASN A 837 26.83 18.02 16.48
N ASP A 838 26.45 16.75 16.41
CA ASP A 838 27.30 15.63 16.81
C ASP A 838 27.90 14.88 15.60
N ASP A 839 29.03 14.20 15.82
CA ASP A 839 29.66 13.35 14.81
C ASP A 839 28.89 12.02 14.66
N VAL A 840 28.58 11.67 13.42
CA VAL A 840 27.93 10.40 13.05
C VAL A 840 28.95 9.49 12.38
N GLU A 841 29.11 8.28 12.92
CA GLU A 841 30.05 7.27 12.44
C GLU A 841 29.32 6.15 11.68
N ILE A 842 29.82 5.83 10.49
CA ILE A 842 29.28 4.82 9.58
C ILE A 842 30.36 3.79 9.25
N GLU A 843 29.98 2.52 9.26
CA GLU A 843 30.77 1.39 8.77
C GLU A 843 30.15 0.82 7.49
N VAL A 844 30.98 0.56 6.48
CA VAL A 844 30.56 -0.03 5.21
C VAL A 844 31.27 -1.35 5.00
N ASN A 845 30.50 -2.43 4.91
CA ASN A 845 30.99 -3.79 4.69
C ASN A 845 30.75 -4.22 3.24
N SER A 846 31.74 -4.82 2.59
CA SER A 846 31.67 -5.26 1.20
C SER A 846 31.93 -6.77 1.05
N THR A 847 31.29 -7.40 0.08
CA THR A 847 31.61 -8.79 -0.29
C THR A 847 32.95 -8.90 -1.03
N SER A 848 33.27 -7.88 -1.84
CA SER A 848 34.50 -7.75 -2.63
C SER A 848 35.44 -6.67 -2.07
N GLU A 849 36.71 -6.68 -2.51
CA GLU A 849 37.70 -5.69 -2.08
C GLU A 849 37.32 -4.28 -2.57
N LEU A 850 37.41 -3.29 -1.68
CA LEU A 850 37.11 -1.90 -1.98
C LEU A 850 38.41 -1.16 -2.31
N SER A 851 38.42 -0.40 -3.41
CA SER A 851 39.54 0.51 -3.74
C SER A 851 39.28 1.94 -3.30
N HIS A 852 38.03 2.37 -3.41
CA HIS A 852 37.54 3.68 -3.02
C HIS A 852 36.06 3.53 -2.65
N LEU A 853 35.56 4.45 -1.86
CA LEU A 853 34.15 4.55 -1.51
C LEU A 853 33.74 6.01 -1.66
N THR A 854 32.58 6.26 -2.24
CA THR A 854 32.00 7.61 -2.24
C THR A 854 30.67 7.61 -1.53
N TYR A 855 30.40 8.68 -0.80
CA TYR A 855 29.14 8.82 -0.10
C TYR A 855 28.54 10.21 -0.29
N GLN A 856 27.22 10.27 -0.29
CA GLN A 856 26.42 11.48 -0.36
C GLN A 856 25.36 11.43 0.74
N ILE A 857 25.10 12.56 1.38
CA ILE A 857 24.05 12.72 2.38
C ILE A 857 23.08 13.76 1.84
N LEU A 858 21.85 13.33 1.64
CA LEU A 858 20.74 14.18 1.23
C LEU A 858 19.87 14.51 2.44
N GLY A 859 19.24 15.66 2.42
CA GLY A 859 18.28 16.08 3.44
C GLY A 859 17.35 17.15 2.89
N ARG A 860 16.06 17.05 3.20
CA ARG A 860 15.02 17.96 2.70
C ARG A 860 15.01 18.07 1.16
N GLY A 861 15.32 16.96 0.49
CA GLY A 861 15.35 16.82 -0.96
C GLY A 861 16.50 17.54 -1.67
N ASP A 862 17.62 17.83 -1.01
CA ASP A 862 18.84 18.37 -1.60
C ASP A 862 20.11 17.63 -1.11
N VAL A 863 21.23 17.74 -1.84
CA VAL A 863 22.51 17.12 -1.48
C VAL A 863 23.28 18.04 -0.53
N ILE A 864 23.39 17.65 0.75
CA ILE A 864 23.98 18.49 1.79
C ILE A 864 25.49 18.27 1.91
N LEU A 865 25.93 17.01 1.85
CA LEU A 865 27.34 16.62 1.99
C LEU A 865 27.68 15.50 1.01
N ALA A 866 28.87 15.55 0.43
CA ALA A 866 29.37 14.52 -0.46
C ALA A 866 30.90 14.43 -0.34
N ASN A 867 31.43 13.22 -0.19
CA ASN A 867 32.87 13.03 -0.03
C ASN A 867 33.32 11.64 -0.54
N SER A 868 34.62 11.49 -0.72
CA SER A 868 35.28 10.24 -1.12
C SER A 868 36.19 9.75 0.01
N VAL A 869 36.21 8.44 0.22
CA VAL A 869 37.07 7.73 1.17
C VAL A 869 37.98 6.79 0.38
N GLN A 870 39.29 6.94 0.54
CA GLN A 870 40.26 6.01 -0.02
C GLN A 870 40.37 4.80 0.89
N VAL A 871 40.24 3.60 0.32
CA VAL A 871 40.32 2.35 1.09
C VAL A 871 41.66 1.67 0.80
N PRO A 872 42.42 1.25 1.83
CA PRO A 872 43.66 0.50 1.62
C PRO A 872 43.40 -0.79 0.81
N LYS A 873 44.35 -1.14 -0.05
CA LYS A 873 44.22 -2.33 -0.91
C LYS A 873 44.06 -3.60 -0.06
N GLY A 874 43.08 -4.43 -0.41
CA GLY A 874 42.78 -5.69 0.26
C GLY A 874 41.78 -5.59 1.42
N GLU A 875 41.34 -4.37 1.78
CA GLU A 875 40.30 -4.20 2.79
C GLU A 875 38.90 -4.31 2.17
N LYS A 876 37.98 -4.91 2.95
CA LYS A 876 36.55 -5.06 2.60
C LYS A 876 35.63 -4.17 3.44
N THR A 877 36.21 -3.44 4.38
CA THR A 877 35.51 -2.64 5.37
C THR A 877 36.03 -1.21 5.29
N ALA A 878 35.14 -0.23 5.26
CA ALA A 878 35.51 1.18 5.30
C ALA A 878 34.73 1.88 6.41
N ARG A 879 35.38 2.80 7.12
CA ARG A 879 34.75 3.62 8.16
C ARG A 879 34.95 5.09 7.88
N PHE A 880 33.92 5.89 8.12
CA PHE A 880 33.99 7.33 8.02
C PHE A 880 33.06 8.00 9.02
N ARG A 881 33.34 9.27 9.29
CA ARG A 881 32.54 10.13 10.16
C ARG A 881 32.20 11.44 9.46
N PHE A 882 31.07 12.02 9.82
CA PHE A 882 30.67 13.34 9.37
C PHE A 882 29.91 14.07 10.48
N LEU A 883 29.96 15.41 10.45
CA LEU A 883 29.22 16.25 11.39
C LEU A 883 27.76 16.38 10.95
N ALA A 884 26.83 15.99 11.81
CA ALA A 884 25.40 16.16 11.55
C ALA A 884 25.00 17.63 11.63
N THR A 885 24.38 18.17 10.58
CA THR A 885 23.91 19.56 10.52
C THR A 885 22.39 19.63 10.58
N SER A 886 21.82 20.79 10.93
CA SER A 886 20.36 20.95 11.02
C SER A 886 19.65 20.74 9.67
N LEU A 887 20.36 20.91 8.55
CA LEU A 887 19.82 20.69 7.21
C LEU A 887 19.53 19.22 6.91
N MET A 888 20.22 18.32 7.61
CA MET A 888 20.03 16.88 7.55
C MET A 888 18.84 16.41 8.40
N ALA A 889 18.33 17.24 9.31
CA ALA A 889 17.18 16.90 10.14
C ALA A 889 15.86 17.26 9.44
N PRO A 890 14.75 16.52 9.62
CA PRO A 890 14.58 15.40 10.56
C PRO A 890 15.19 14.08 10.10
N THR A 891 15.33 13.87 8.79
CA THR A 891 15.80 12.63 8.17
C THR A 891 16.87 12.93 7.14
N ALA A 892 18.04 12.30 7.30
CA ALA A 892 19.16 12.37 6.39
C ALA A 892 19.26 11.07 5.61
N HIS A 893 19.25 11.15 4.28
CA HIS A 893 19.39 10.00 3.39
C HIS A 893 20.88 9.84 3.01
N LEU A 894 21.56 8.87 3.59
CA LEU A 894 22.92 8.48 3.20
C LEU A 894 22.84 7.54 2.01
N VAL A 895 23.62 7.83 0.96
CA VAL A 895 23.92 6.92 -0.14
C VAL A 895 25.42 6.67 -0.15
N VAL A 896 25.82 5.41 -0.13
CA VAL A 896 27.20 4.98 -0.34
C VAL A 896 27.28 4.22 -1.65
N GLN A 897 28.33 4.45 -2.43
CA GLN A 897 28.53 3.78 -3.70
C GLN A 897 30.01 3.46 -3.95
N TYR A 898 30.23 2.40 -4.71
CA TYR A 898 31.51 1.91 -5.17
C TYR A 898 31.40 1.47 -6.63
N ILE A 899 32.39 1.81 -7.46
CA ILE A 899 32.48 1.34 -8.85
C ILE A 899 33.41 0.12 -8.90
N SER A 900 32.86 -1.04 -9.26
CA SER A 900 33.64 -2.26 -9.40
C SER A 900 34.65 -2.16 -10.56
N PRO A 901 35.73 -2.96 -10.56
CA PRO A 901 36.68 -3.00 -11.69
C PRO A 901 36.02 -3.37 -13.02
N ASP A 902 34.89 -4.09 -12.98
CA ASP A 902 34.09 -4.47 -14.15
C ASP A 902 33.19 -3.33 -14.65
N GLY A 903 33.15 -2.19 -13.94
CA GLY A 903 32.39 -1.00 -14.31
C GLY A 903 30.93 -1.02 -13.85
N GLU A 904 30.58 -1.78 -12.81
CA GLU A 904 29.26 -1.75 -12.17
C GLU A 904 29.24 -0.79 -10.98
N VAL A 905 28.16 -0.02 -10.82
CA VAL A 905 27.91 0.78 -9.61
C VAL A 905 27.20 -0.10 -8.57
N ILE A 906 27.90 -0.39 -7.49
CA ILE A 906 27.36 -1.07 -6.31
C ILE A 906 27.01 0.02 -5.30
N ALA A 907 25.76 0.08 -4.85
CA ALA A 907 25.28 1.12 -3.96
C ALA A 907 24.50 0.54 -2.77
N ASP A 908 24.51 1.29 -1.67
CA ASP A 908 23.61 1.07 -0.54
C ASP A 908 23.14 2.40 0.03
N GLY A 909 22.00 2.37 0.71
CA GLY A 909 21.38 3.54 1.30
C GLY A 909 20.93 3.29 2.73
N LEU A 910 21.05 4.31 3.56
CA LEU A 910 20.60 4.31 4.94
C LEU A 910 19.97 5.65 5.27
N ASP A 911 18.82 5.64 5.92
CA ASP A 911 18.23 6.85 6.47
C ASP A 911 18.74 7.04 7.91
N ILE A 912 18.94 8.29 8.33
CA ILE A 912 19.47 8.67 9.65
C ILE A 912 18.57 9.75 10.24
N GLU A 913 18.03 9.51 11.45
CA GLU A 913 17.02 10.37 12.09
C GLU A 913 17.77 11.23 13.06
N LEU A 914 17.67 12.53 12.87
CA LEU A 914 18.43 13.49 13.66
C LEU A 914 17.48 14.25 14.58
N ALA A 915 17.74 14.12 15.88
CA ALA A 915 17.08 14.96 16.87
C ALA A 915 17.64 16.39 16.85
N GLY A 916 16.85 17.36 17.30
CA GLY A 916 17.30 18.76 17.41
C GLY A 916 17.19 19.56 16.11
N ALA A 917 16.13 19.32 15.31
CA ALA A 917 15.90 20.07 14.08
C ALA A 917 15.67 21.58 14.32
N LEU A 918 15.05 21.94 15.46
CA LEU A 918 14.83 23.31 15.88
C LEU A 918 16.11 23.91 16.46
N GLN A 919 16.66 24.91 15.76
CA GLN A 919 17.90 25.57 16.19
C GLN A 919 17.69 26.53 17.36
N ASN A 920 16.49 27.09 17.53
CA ASN A 920 16.16 28.02 18.59
C ASN A 920 15.49 27.28 19.76
N TYR A 921 15.90 27.59 20.99
CA TYR A 921 15.24 27.06 22.18
C TYR A 921 14.30 28.13 22.74
N VAL A 922 13.16 27.70 23.27
CA VAL A 922 12.20 28.58 23.94
C VAL A 922 11.75 27.88 25.23
N LYS A 923 11.89 28.56 26.36
CA LYS A 923 11.41 28.11 27.67
C LYS A 923 10.46 29.15 28.23
N ILE A 924 9.31 28.71 28.73
CA ILE A 924 8.27 29.56 29.29
C ILE A 924 8.01 29.08 30.71
N ASP A 925 8.13 29.98 31.68
CA ASP A 925 7.82 29.73 33.08
C ASP A 925 6.80 30.76 33.56
N ALA A 926 5.81 30.32 34.35
CA ALA A 926 4.84 31.19 35.01
C ALA A 926 5.01 31.07 36.53
N TYR A 927 4.96 32.19 37.25
CA TYR A 927 5.03 32.20 38.71
C TYR A 927 4.19 33.33 39.30
N PRO A 928 3.34 33.06 40.32
CA PRO A 928 2.98 31.75 40.90
C PRO A 928 2.06 30.92 39.99
N ASN A 929 2.03 29.59 40.17
CA ASN A 929 1.21 28.68 39.36
C ASN A 929 -0.29 28.75 39.68
N ASP A 930 -0.63 28.98 40.95
CA ASP A 930 -2.01 29.07 41.43
C ASP A 930 -2.22 30.44 42.06
N VAL A 931 -3.22 31.16 41.55
CA VAL A 931 -3.53 32.51 42.02
C VAL A 931 -5.03 32.74 42.11
N GLU A 932 -5.43 33.64 43.00
CA GLU A 932 -6.82 34.11 43.05
C GLU A 932 -7.13 35.02 41.85
N PRO A 933 -8.40 35.09 41.39
CA PRO A 933 -8.77 35.92 40.26
C PRO A 933 -8.42 37.40 40.47
N GLY A 934 -7.66 37.97 39.51
CA GLY A 934 -7.22 39.37 39.56
C GLY A 934 -5.85 39.59 40.21
N ALA A 935 -5.21 38.54 40.74
CA ALA A 935 -3.82 38.60 41.15
C ALA A 935 -2.87 38.61 39.93
N SER A 936 -1.70 39.22 40.10
CA SER A 936 -0.68 39.30 39.05
C SER A 936 0.13 38.00 38.95
N VAL A 937 0.34 37.52 37.72
CA VAL A 937 1.21 36.37 37.39
C VAL A 937 2.35 36.86 36.52
N GLY A 938 3.59 36.54 36.89
CA GLY A 938 4.76 36.81 36.06
C GLY A 938 5.01 35.67 35.08
N ILE A 939 5.09 35.98 33.79
CA ILE A 939 5.46 35.01 32.74
C ILE A 939 6.85 35.39 32.24
N THR A 940 7.80 34.47 32.37
CA THR A 940 9.19 34.65 31.91
C THR A 940 9.41 33.78 30.68
N VAL A 941 9.97 34.37 29.61
CA VAL A 941 10.32 33.67 28.38
C VAL A 941 11.81 33.77 28.15
N GLU A 942 12.49 32.62 28.03
CA GLU A 942 13.91 32.51 27.70
C GLU A 942 14.06 31.98 26.27
N SER A 943 14.80 32.70 25.42
CA SER A 943 15.10 32.29 24.04
C SER A 943 16.44 32.83 23.55
N LYS A 944 16.85 32.49 22.32
CA LYS A 944 17.98 33.19 21.66
C LYS A 944 17.67 34.68 21.46
N PRO A 945 18.70 35.56 21.47
CA PRO A 945 18.52 36.98 21.23
C PRO A 945 17.94 37.24 19.83
N ASN A 946 17.26 38.38 19.67
CA ASN A 946 16.60 38.81 18.43
C ASN A 946 15.57 37.81 17.88
N SER A 947 14.90 37.05 18.75
CA SER A 947 13.82 36.14 18.35
C SER A 947 12.46 36.79 18.49
N TYR A 948 11.59 36.61 17.49
CA TYR A 948 10.17 36.92 17.59
C TYR A 948 9.45 35.82 18.40
N VAL A 949 8.67 36.20 19.41
CA VAL A 949 7.90 35.28 20.25
C VAL A 949 6.43 35.65 20.18
N GLY A 950 5.58 34.68 19.80
CA GLY A 950 4.12 34.79 19.88
C GLY A 950 3.60 33.99 21.08
N LEU A 951 2.98 34.66 22.04
CA LEU A 951 2.34 34.03 23.19
C LEU A 951 0.85 33.79 22.92
N MET A 952 0.36 32.66 23.44
CA MET A 952 -1.04 32.26 23.43
C MET A 952 -1.42 31.70 24.80
N GLY A 953 -2.47 32.22 25.40
CA GLY A 953 -3.06 31.73 26.64
C GLY A 953 -4.56 31.58 26.47
N ILE A 954 -5.09 30.37 26.67
CA ILE A 954 -6.51 30.03 26.46
C ILE A 954 -7.09 29.30 27.67
N ASP A 955 -8.40 29.43 27.86
CA ASP A 955 -9.11 28.67 28.89
C ASP A 955 -9.12 27.17 28.56
N GLN A 956 -8.81 26.34 29.56
CA GLN A 956 -8.78 24.88 29.40
C GLN A 956 -10.12 24.30 28.91
N SER A 957 -11.25 24.93 29.24
CA SER A 957 -12.58 24.51 28.78
C SER A 957 -12.74 24.55 27.25
N VAL A 958 -12.02 25.44 26.56
CA VAL A 958 -12.02 25.51 25.09
C VAL A 958 -11.30 24.29 24.49
N ILE A 959 -10.21 23.86 25.14
CA ILE A 959 -9.41 22.69 24.74
C ILE A 959 -10.23 21.39 24.87
N LEU A 960 -11.19 21.34 25.79
CA LEU A 960 -12.10 20.20 25.96
C LEU A 960 -13.09 20.06 24.79
N LEU A 961 -13.43 21.16 24.12
CA LEU A 961 -14.35 21.16 22.97
C LEU A 961 -13.65 20.69 21.70
N LYS A 962 -12.55 21.36 21.32
CA LYS A 962 -11.79 21.02 20.11
C LYS A 962 -10.32 21.41 20.24
N LYS A 963 -9.42 20.54 19.78
CA LYS A 963 -7.96 20.74 19.72
C LYS A 963 -7.49 20.95 18.28
N GLY A 964 -6.23 21.36 18.11
CA GLY A 964 -5.57 21.45 16.80
C GLY A 964 -5.41 22.86 16.25
N ASN A 965 -5.67 23.89 17.05
CA ASN A 965 -5.42 25.30 16.71
C ASN A 965 -3.93 25.68 16.71
N ASP A 966 -3.14 25.05 17.58
CA ASP A 966 -1.73 25.39 17.79
C ASP A 966 -0.76 24.68 16.84
N ILE A 967 0.48 25.18 16.77
CA ILE A 967 1.61 24.60 16.02
C ILE A 967 2.47 23.78 16.98
N THR A 968 2.57 22.47 16.76
CA THR A 968 3.41 21.56 17.55
C THR A 968 4.77 21.33 16.87
N GLU A 969 5.78 20.88 17.63
CA GLU A 969 7.07 20.45 17.07
C GLU A 969 6.87 19.38 16.00
N GLU A 970 5.99 18.42 16.23
CA GLU A 970 5.65 17.37 15.27
C GLU A 970 5.11 17.95 13.95
N ASN A 971 4.20 18.93 14.01
CA ASN A 971 3.70 19.61 12.80
C ASN A 971 4.84 20.23 11.99
N VAL A 972 5.85 20.82 12.65
CA VAL A 972 7.02 21.40 11.97
C VAL A 972 7.91 20.31 11.36
N LEU A 973 8.18 19.23 12.08
CA LEU A 973 8.98 18.10 11.58
C LEU A 973 8.31 17.42 10.38
N ASP A 974 6.98 17.26 10.43
CA ASP A 974 6.22 16.66 9.35
C ASP A 974 6.15 17.55 8.13
N GLU A 975 5.99 18.87 8.32
CA GLU A 975 6.11 19.84 7.24
C GLU A 975 7.52 19.77 6.59
N LEU A 976 8.59 19.56 7.36
CA LEU A 976 9.93 19.36 6.81
C LEU A 976 10.08 18.05 6.01
N ARG A 977 9.45 16.95 6.45
CA ARG A 977 9.46 15.66 5.72
C ARG A 977 8.78 15.75 4.35
N THR A 978 7.88 16.72 4.15
CA THR A 978 7.26 16.92 2.83
C THR A 978 8.26 17.37 1.76
N TYR A 979 9.43 17.93 2.13
CA TYR A 979 10.48 18.26 1.17
C TYR A 979 11.22 17.02 0.64
N ASP A 980 11.21 15.90 1.36
CA ASP A 980 11.77 14.63 0.88
C ASP A 980 10.76 13.82 0.03
N SER A 981 9.49 14.22 0.03
CA SER A 981 8.39 13.47 -0.59
C SER A 981 8.19 13.87 -2.05
N THR A 982 8.50 12.95 -2.98
CA THR A 982 8.11 13.11 -4.40
C THR A 982 6.73 12.49 -4.63
N PRO A 983 5.85 13.06 -5.48
CA PRO A 983 4.52 12.51 -5.80
C PRO A 983 4.54 11.07 -6.38
N GLY A 984 5.72 10.55 -6.73
CA GLY A 984 5.93 9.14 -7.13
C GLY A 984 6.32 8.19 -5.99
N ARG A 985 6.79 8.68 -4.83
CA ARG A 985 7.07 7.85 -3.63
C ARG A 985 5.79 7.37 -2.94
N LEU A 986 4.67 8.08 -3.11
CA LEU A 986 3.35 7.76 -2.54
C LEU A 986 2.65 6.54 -3.18
N LYS A 987 3.26 5.89 -4.18
CA LYS A 987 2.76 4.62 -4.74
C LYS A 987 3.51 3.38 -4.23
N MET A 988 4.63 3.57 -3.53
CA MET A 988 5.40 2.48 -2.89
C MET A 988 5.41 2.58 -1.37
N ARG A 989 5.22 3.79 -0.82
CA ARG A 989 4.78 4.02 0.55
C ARG A 989 3.29 4.33 0.44
N GLY A 990 2.43 3.56 1.13
CA GLY A 990 0.96 3.71 1.07
C GLY A 990 0.50 5.18 1.07
N SER A 991 -0.64 5.43 0.44
CA SER A 991 -1.24 6.75 0.20
C SER A 991 -1.16 7.70 1.40
N ASP A 992 -1.24 9.01 1.18
CA ASP A 992 -1.31 10.00 2.28
C ASP A 992 -2.46 9.71 3.27
N GLU A 993 -3.51 9.01 2.81
CA GLU A 993 -4.57 8.46 3.67
C GLU A 993 -4.10 7.34 4.60
N ASP A 994 -3.12 6.54 4.19
CA ASP A 994 -2.47 5.48 4.95
C ASP A 994 -1.53 6.06 6.04
N MET A 995 -0.93 7.25 5.82
CA MET A 995 -0.17 7.99 6.83
C MET A 995 -1.10 8.68 7.83
N GLU A 996 -2.22 9.26 7.38
CA GLU A 996 -3.25 9.85 8.24
C GLU A 996 -3.99 8.76 9.05
N GLN A 997 -4.25 7.58 8.48
CA GLN A 997 -4.79 6.42 9.19
C GLN A 997 -3.76 5.76 10.12
N ARG A 998 -2.46 5.72 9.78
CA ARG A 998 -1.38 5.33 10.73
C ARG A 998 -1.23 6.34 11.86
N ARG A 999 -1.34 7.65 11.58
CA ARG A 999 -1.40 8.71 12.60
C ARG A 999 -2.62 8.54 13.50
N LYS A 1000 -3.82 8.29 12.95
CA LYS A 1000 -5.03 8.03 13.73
C LYS A 1000 -4.95 6.72 14.54
N ARG A 1001 -4.22 5.71 14.07
CA ARG A 1001 -3.87 4.49 14.85
C ARG A 1001 -2.85 4.79 15.96
N SER A 1002 -1.93 5.74 15.76
CA SER A 1002 -0.94 6.16 16.78
C SER A 1002 -1.49 7.17 17.80
N LEU A 1003 -2.43 8.05 17.42
CA LEU A 1003 -3.01 9.10 18.25
C LEU A 1003 -4.10 8.58 19.20
N ARG A 1004 -4.68 7.40 18.96
CA ARG A 1004 -5.56 6.74 19.93
C ARG A 1004 -4.81 6.09 21.11
N ARG A 1005 -3.47 6.16 21.14
CA ARG A 1005 -2.62 5.69 22.26
C ARG A 1005 -2.21 6.79 23.24
N SER A 1006 -2.66 8.03 23.06
CA SER A 1006 -2.18 9.18 23.84
C SER A 1006 -3.24 9.74 24.81
N LYS A 1007 -3.57 9.00 25.87
CA LYS A 1007 -4.10 9.63 27.10
C LYS A 1007 -3.38 9.25 28.40
N PHE A 1008 -2.41 8.32 28.36
CA PHE A 1008 -1.57 8.01 29.52
C PHE A 1008 -0.13 7.76 29.08
N ALA A 1009 0.64 8.84 28.87
CA ALA A 1009 2.07 8.75 28.60
C ALA A 1009 2.85 9.60 29.61
N LEU A 1010 3.52 8.93 30.55
CA LEU A 1010 4.71 9.48 31.20
C LEU A 1010 5.93 9.16 30.31
N PRO A 1011 6.94 10.04 30.29
CA PRO A 1011 7.83 10.25 29.14
C PRO A 1011 8.88 9.16 29.01
N ARG A 1012 8.60 8.11 28.22
CA ARG A 1012 9.55 7.06 27.78
C ARG A 1012 8.96 6.45 26.50
N SER A 1013 9.66 6.21 25.39
CA SER A 1013 11.08 6.22 25.05
C SER A 1013 11.15 6.49 23.55
N ARG A 1014 11.96 7.45 23.13
CA ARG A 1014 12.38 7.61 21.73
C ARG A 1014 13.09 6.34 21.26
N ARG A 1015 12.35 5.39 20.70
CA ARG A 1015 12.85 4.32 19.81
C ARG A 1015 11.73 3.94 18.85
N SER A 1016 11.57 4.76 17.82
CA SER A 1016 11.00 4.28 16.57
C SER A 1016 12.16 3.73 15.75
N LEU A 1017 12.37 2.41 15.79
CA LEU A 1017 13.29 1.69 14.91
C LEU A 1017 12.66 1.47 13.51
N PHE A 1018 11.77 2.35 13.04
CA PHE A 1018 11.08 2.19 11.77
C PHE A 1018 11.92 2.74 10.60
N TRP A 1019 12.90 1.93 10.23
CA TRP A 1019 13.82 2.13 9.12
C TRP A 1019 13.49 1.16 8.00
N TRP A 1020 13.57 1.61 6.73
CA TRP A 1020 13.59 0.70 5.58
C TRP A 1020 14.92 0.85 4.82
N PRO A 1021 16.07 0.40 5.37
CA PRO A 1021 17.30 0.26 4.62
C PRO A 1021 17.14 -0.83 3.55
N GLY A 1022 18.03 -0.80 2.57
CA GLY A 1022 18.09 -1.80 1.53
C GLY A 1022 17.20 -1.52 0.33
N SER A 1023 17.86 -1.60 -0.80
CA SER A 1023 17.26 -1.56 -2.12
C SER A 1023 17.42 -2.92 -2.77
N PHE A 1024 16.47 -3.28 -3.62
CA PHE A 1024 16.57 -4.46 -4.45
C PHE A 1024 17.69 -4.30 -5.49
N THR A 1025 17.88 -3.07 -5.99
CA THR A 1025 18.94 -2.72 -6.97
C THR A 1025 19.70 -1.44 -6.59
N ALA A 1026 20.83 -1.19 -7.24
CA ALA A 1026 21.59 0.06 -7.08
C ALA A 1026 20.79 1.30 -7.52
N LYS A 1027 20.01 1.22 -8.62
CA LYS A 1027 19.19 2.34 -9.09
C LYS A 1027 18.11 2.72 -8.06
N GLU A 1028 17.50 1.72 -7.44
CA GLU A 1028 16.50 1.94 -6.40
C GLU A 1028 17.10 2.62 -5.17
N THR A 1029 18.36 2.39 -4.82
CA THR A 1029 19.06 3.12 -3.76
C THR A 1029 18.98 4.64 -3.98
N PHE A 1030 19.38 5.10 -5.17
CA PHE A 1030 19.34 6.53 -5.51
C PHE A 1030 17.90 7.05 -5.56
N ASN A 1031 16.96 6.30 -6.15
CA ASN A 1031 15.55 6.69 -6.21
C ASN A 1031 14.92 6.81 -4.81
N LYS A 1032 15.20 5.86 -3.90
CA LYS A 1032 14.74 5.87 -2.50
C LYS A 1032 15.35 7.03 -1.72
N ALA A 1033 16.58 7.45 -2.03
CA ALA A 1033 17.20 8.63 -1.46
C ALA A 1033 16.74 9.97 -2.09
N GLY A 1034 16.03 9.93 -3.23
CA GLY A 1034 15.56 11.14 -3.92
C GLY A 1034 16.62 11.75 -4.84
N ALA A 1035 17.55 10.92 -5.29
CA ALA A 1035 18.66 11.30 -6.13
C ALA A 1035 18.55 10.67 -7.52
N VAL A 1036 18.99 11.39 -8.53
CA VAL A 1036 19.33 10.87 -9.85
C VAL A 1036 20.83 10.64 -9.93
N ILE A 1037 21.22 9.56 -10.61
CA ILE A 1037 22.61 9.24 -10.93
C ILE A 1037 22.81 9.30 -12.45
N LEU A 1038 23.83 10.05 -12.88
CA LEU A 1038 24.36 10.08 -14.24
C LEU A 1038 25.77 9.48 -14.23
N THR A 1039 25.98 8.43 -15.00
CA THR A 1039 27.28 7.74 -15.07
C THR A 1039 27.43 6.98 -16.39
N ASN A 1040 28.67 6.68 -16.77
CA ASN A 1040 28.99 5.70 -17.81
C ASN A 1040 29.17 4.27 -17.27
N ALA A 1041 29.14 4.08 -15.95
CA ALA A 1041 29.15 2.77 -15.32
C ALA A 1041 27.74 2.12 -15.38
N LEU A 1042 27.68 0.79 -15.27
CA LEU A 1042 26.44 0.03 -15.24
C LEU A 1042 25.72 0.27 -13.90
N VAL A 1043 24.55 0.90 -13.94
CA VAL A 1043 23.64 0.99 -12.79
C VAL A 1043 22.51 0.00 -13.01
N HIS A 1044 22.41 -1.02 -12.15
CA HIS A 1044 21.36 -2.03 -12.28
C HIS A 1044 19.99 -1.49 -11.85
N GLU A 1045 18.95 -1.74 -12.65
CA GLU A 1045 17.59 -1.21 -12.46
C GLU A 1045 16.49 -2.30 -12.53
N HIS A 1046 16.82 -3.51 -13.02
CA HIS A 1046 15.79 -4.48 -13.40
C HIS A 1046 15.14 -5.16 -12.19
N THR A 1047 13.91 -4.74 -11.86
CA THR A 1047 13.01 -5.50 -10.98
C THR A 1047 12.27 -6.57 -11.79
N PRO A 1048 12.46 -7.87 -11.55
CA PRO A 1048 11.57 -8.88 -12.13
C PRO A 1048 10.15 -8.65 -11.60
N TRP A 1049 9.16 -8.72 -12.50
CA TRP A 1049 7.74 -8.50 -12.21
C TRP A 1049 7.27 -9.33 -11.01
N LEU A 1050 7.06 -8.68 -9.87
CA LEU A 1050 6.32 -9.23 -8.75
C LEU A 1050 4.83 -9.07 -9.07
N TYR A 1051 4.11 -10.19 -9.16
CA TYR A 1051 2.65 -10.17 -9.16
C TYR A 1051 2.16 -9.52 -7.87
N TYR A 1052 1.70 -8.27 -7.96
CA TYR A 1052 0.84 -7.69 -6.93
C TYR A 1052 -0.44 -8.53 -6.88
N ARG A 1053 -0.63 -9.31 -5.81
CA ARG A 1053 -1.95 -9.80 -5.41
C ARG A 1053 -2.71 -8.57 -4.93
N GLY A 1054 -3.64 -8.10 -5.76
CA GLY A 1054 -4.29 -6.80 -5.63
C GLY A 1054 -4.84 -6.52 -4.24
N GLY A 1055 -4.39 -5.42 -3.64
CA GLY A 1055 -5.21 -4.66 -2.70
C GLY A 1055 -6.33 -3.97 -3.50
N PHE A 1056 -7.55 -4.11 -3.01
CA PHE A 1056 -8.72 -3.44 -3.58
C PHE A 1056 -8.54 -1.90 -3.50
N PRO A 1057 -9.09 -1.12 -4.46
CA PRO A 1057 -9.11 0.33 -4.37
C PRO A 1057 -10.04 0.75 -3.24
N ASP A 1058 -9.50 1.48 -2.26
CA ASP A 1058 -10.31 2.20 -1.28
C ASP A 1058 -11.00 3.35 -2.01
N MET A 1059 -12.33 3.33 -2.01
CA MET A 1059 -13.17 4.33 -2.66
C MET A 1059 -13.69 5.23 -1.54
N MET A 1060 -13.27 6.50 -1.59
CA MET A 1060 -13.55 7.56 -0.62
C MET A 1060 -14.97 7.50 -0.04
N LEU A 1061 -15.09 7.36 1.28
CA LEU A 1061 -16.32 7.63 2.02
C LEU A 1061 -16.27 9.06 2.57
N GLU A 1062 -17.15 9.92 2.08
CA GLU A 1062 -17.56 11.13 2.79
C GLU A 1062 -18.20 10.73 4.14
N GLU A 1063 -17.72 11.32 5.23
CA GLU A 1063 -18.38 11.25 6.54
C GLU A 1063 -19.70 12.02 6.47
N ALA A 1064 -20.81 11.31 6.30
CA ALA A 1064 -22.13 11.87 6.59
C ALA A 1064 -22.27 12.03 8.12
N MET A 1065 -22.21 13.27 8.59
CA MET A 1065 -22.63 13.65 9.93
C MET A 1065 -24.13 13.36 10.09
N VAL A 1066 -24.48 12.43 10.97
CA VAL A 1066 -25.87 12.26 11.42
C VAL A 1066 -26.17 13.41 12.41
N PRO A 1067 -27.22 14.22 12.19
CA PRO A 1067 -27.57 15.28 13.12
C PRO A 1067 -28.09 14.67 14.43
N MET A 1068 -27.47 15.05 15.55
CA MET A 1068 -28.07 14.87 16.87
C MET A 1068 -29.35 15.71 16.91
N ALA A 1069 -30.50 15.04 16.94
CA ALA A 1069 -31.79 15.67 17.12
C ALA A 1069 -31.81 16.44 18.45
N ALA A 1070 -32.13 17.73 18.37
CA ALA A 1070 -32.48 18.53 19.52
C ALA A 1070 -33.75 17.97 20.14
N VAL A 1071 -33.65 17.45 21.37
CA VAL A 1071 -34.83 17.11 22.17
C VAL A 1071 -35.41 18.43 22.68
N ASN A 1072 -36.52 18.85 22.08
CA ASN A 1072 -37.36 19.93 22.59
C ASN A 1072 -37.84 19.57 24.00
N SER A 1073 -37.39 20.35 25.00
CA SER A 1073 -37.95 20.31 26.35
C SER A 1073 -39.10 21.30 26.43
N ILE A 1074 -40.30 20.77 26.68
CA ILE A 1074 -41.51 21.53 26.99
C ILE A 1074 -41.36 22.17 28.38
N GLY A 1075 -41.78 23.43 28.48
CA GLY A 1075 -41.58 24.27 29.65
C GLY A 1075 -42.24 23.77 30.93
N ALA A 1076 -41.57 24.06 32.05
CA ALA A 1076 -42.17 24.11 33.36
C ALA A 1076 -41.77 25.44 34.03
N SER A 1077 -42.78 26.05 34.63
CA SER A 1077 -42.86 27.41 35.15
C SER A 1077 -41.96 27.73 36.36
N GLY A 1078 -41.59 29.02 36.42
CA GLY A 1078 -40.80 29.75 37.40
C GLY A 1078 -40.81 29.31 38.87
N MET A 1079 -39.60 29.38 39.45
CA MET A 1079 -39.37 29.84 40.82
C MET A 1079 -38.19 30.82 40.81
N SER A 1080 -38.42 32.01 41.34
CA SER A 1080 -37.43 33.07 41.53
C SER A 1080 -36.41 32.69 42.59
N GLN A 1081 -35.13 32.65 42.22
CA GLN A 1081 -34.01 32.73 43.16
C GLN A 1081 -33.19 34.00 42.86
N GLU A 1082 -32.81 34.69 43.93
CA GLU A 1082 -32.06 35.95 43.91
C GLU A 1082 -30.75 35.84 43.11
N PRO A 1083 -30.28 36.93 42.49
CA PRO A 1083 -29.12 36.87 41.62
C PRO A 1083 -27.84 36.68 42.43
N VAL A 1084 -27.31 35.46 42.43
CA VAL A 1084 -25.88 35.26 42.62
C VAL A 1084 -25.19 36.02 41.49
N ARG A 1085 -24.44 37.07 41.84
CA ARG A 1085 -23.55 37.78 40.91
C ARG A 1085 -22.40 36.84 40.52
N VAL A 1086 -22.67 35.91 39.62
CA VAL A 1086 -21.65 35.18 38.87
C VAL A 1086 -21.08 36.17 37.87
N ARG A 1087 -19.76 36.42 37.92
CA ARG A 1087 -19.07 37.15 36.84
C ARG A 1087 -19.36 36.41 35.52
N SER A 1088 -19.99 37.10 34.58
CA SER A 1088 -20.51 36.52 33.33
C SER A 1088 -19.49 36.42 32.21
N GLU A 1089 -18.28 36.98 32.37
CA GLU A 1089 -17.30 37.09 31.28
C GLU A 1089 -15.93 36.63 31.74
N PHE A 1090 -15.67 35.33 31.59
CA PHE A 1090 -14.31 34.83 31.46
C PHE A 1090 -14.00 34.77 29.97
N PRO A 1091 -12.99 35.52 29.48
CA PRO A 1091 -12.62 35.44 28.08
C PRO A 1091 -12.06 34.04 27.78
N GLU A 1092 -12.48 33.45 26.67
CA GLU A 1092 -11.98 32.15 26.22
C GLU A 1092 -10.50 32.20 25.82
N SER A 1093 -10.05 33.37 25.34
CA SER A 1093 -8.67 33.68 24.96
C SER A 1093 -8.17 34.81 25.86
N TRP A 1094 -7.12 34.53 26.64
CA TRP A 1094 -6.58 35.44 27.66
C TRP A 1094 -5.37 36.23 27.16
N ILE A 1095 -4.49 35.56 26.42
CA ILE A 1095 -3.24 36.15 25.93
C ILE A 1095 -3.14 35.85 24.45
N TRP A 1096 -2.95 36.90 23.65
CA TRP A 1096 -2.61 36.81 22.24
C TRP A 1096 -1.65 37.95 21.89
N GLU A 1097 -0.42 37.85 22.39
CA GLU A 1097 0.59 38.90 22.27
C GLU A 1097 1.80 38.43 21.48
N ALA A 1098 2.53 39.38 20.92
CA ALA A 1098 3.80 39.13 20.26
C ALA A 1098 4.81 40.21 20.61
N PHE A 1099 6.07 39.80 20.80
CA PHE A 1099 7.16 40.71 21.10
C PHE A 1099 8.49 40.13 20.60
N ASP A 1100 9.47 41.02 20.48
CA ASP A 1100 10.83 40.66 20.13
C ASP A 1100 11.68 40.52 21.39
N THR A 1101 12.44 39.44 21.46
CA THR A 1101 13.49 39.26 22.45
C THR A 1101 14.75 39.96 21.95
N GLY A 1102 15.43 40.71 22.82
CA GLY A 1102 16.47 41.70 22.44
C GLY A 1102 17.66 41.16 21.66
#